data_AF-S5Y074-F1
#
_entry.id   AF-S5Y074-F1
#
_cell.length_a   1.000
_cell.length_b   1.000
_cell.length_c   1.000
_cell.angle_alpha   90.00
_cell.angle_beta   90.00
_cell.angle_gamma   90.00
#
_symmetry.space_group_name_H-M   'P 1'
#
loop_
_entity.id
_entity.type
_entity.pdbx_description
1 polymer ?
#
loop_
_entity_poly.entity_id
_entity_poly.type
_entity_poly.pdbx_seq_one_letter_code
_entity_poly.pdbx_strand_id
1 'polypeptide(L)'
;MNKVTADMMQSSFTRDPELKLPVFPKFPREIVMAPFGASGILFDGIDGLQLISGAGARHFIPRLIEKLDGSRGLPEIVAEFPSVRPDKIMGAVALLYSRGLLEDGGDLVPETPLAGFLGRHIDATRVNGNRAEALARLNGARVALIPSDGAQMLAEALADCGLGEVMTLGDPSDLSCRPDLVIAFHDAKTSADDWLAQAWSLGLPALHLCVGETLVEVGPLFVPGLSASPACFRRLQSERPEGVPRDLEIWAAVAAMHVQNIISRIGRMSLYNLCHLHRRHPGEPPSYAEVKLTRWPGEITAGLGHIEAAPAADPEHLVWRLHNAANGMPPRSFLSPRDYQMHYSAANLRATAQRPDPYFGAPAQALPGSLDLDLGAGADVDMARLAALLRFAAGYDGPHRITPSAGGLGAVNLYVVTRNVAGLPPRTGWHYDATEHQLCRLGSVSDEDLCAMLGVTLDELPAVVAFGIATTEKSQRKYNSFAFRFAQLDSGIMRAVLSGLAEKMGIELRDYPNLRDISAAQALGVALRGTANIVTFAAGFGRGAETMRAAYPDLRQGQEVTQLAELAAHLPLTKAQPLPDLAPSDLTAADFPRRLLSRRSVRIFAKAPLPLHSLAQIAHSVSALDLRLDAQGALPARTTLWFAIPAHIDAENQGIWRKGPTGELVRIRQNLTSDELAQGMLQRSLADAPLTILITGRFHDAVDLWGARGYRELYARAGAAAMQALQVGLSLGLGGCPWGGISESAWGELLGIDRYTDCPLFGVSMGVPADAQTAGGLHV
;
A
#
# COMPACT_ATOMS: atom_id res chain seq x y z
N MET A 1 22.31 11.12 8.71
CA MET A 1 22.43 11.45 7.27
C MET A 1 22.30 10.17 6.43
N ASN A 2 21.30 10.12 5.55
CA ASN A 2 21.11 9.04 4.59
C ASN A 2 22.17 9.16 3.47
N LYS A 3 23.11 8.22 3.40
CA LYS A 3 24.16 8.21 2.35
C LYS A 3 23.77 7.21 1.26
N VAL A 4 23.71 7.68 0.02
CA VAL A 4 23.61 6.88 -1.21
C VAL A 4 24.88 7.13 -2.03
N THR A 5 25.48 6.09 -2.61
CA THR A 5 26.64 6.25 -3.50
C THR A 5 26.21 6.30 -4.98
N ALA A 6 27.06 6.90 -5.83
CA ALA A 6 26.84 6.95 -7.28
C ALA A 6 26.74 5.53 -7.90
N ASP A 7 27.57 4.59 -7.44
CA ASP A 7 27.59 3.21 -7.95
C ASP A 7 26.29 2.46 -7.66
N MET A 8 25.70 2.67 -6.47
CA MET A 8 24.39 2.10 -6.13
C MET A 8 23.31 2.64 -7.08
N MET A 9 23.27 3.95 -7.31
CA MET A 9 22.26 4.57 -8.19
C MET A 9 22.43 4.14 -9.64
N GLN A 10 23.65 4.10 -10.16
CA GLN A 10 23.92 3.59 -11.51
C GLN A 10 23.37 2.17 -11.69
N SER A 11 23.59 1.28 -10.71
CA SER A 11 23.10 -0.09 -10.79
C SER A 11 21.56 -0.17 -10.81
N SER A 12 20.87 0.70 -10.07
CA SER A 12 19.39 0.77 -10.07
C SER A 12 18.85 1.28 -11.41
N PHE A 13 19.38 2.39 -11.93
CA PHE A 13 18.94 2.97 -13.22
C PHE A 13 19.26 2.08 -14.42
N THR A 14 20.21 1.14 -14.29
CA THR A 14 20.54 0.19 -15.36
C THR A 14 19.64 -1.04 -15.35
N ARG A 15 19.16 -1.48 -14.17
CA ARG A 15 18.39 -2.72 -14.01
C ARG A 15 16.88 -2.52 -13.98
N ASP A 16 16.44 -1.31 -13.63
CA ASP A 16 15.02 -0.99 -13.53
C ASP A 16 14.55 -0.21 -14.77
N PRO A 17 13.69 -0.79 -15.63
CA PRO A 17 13.19 -0.13 -16.83
C PRO A 17 12.32 1.11 -16.54
N GLU A 18 11.85 1.28 -15.30
CA GLU A 18 11.05 2.43 -14.87
C GLU A 18 11.91 3.64 -14.44
N LEU A 19 13.24 3.47 -14.32
CA LEU A 19 14.18 4.54 -14.01
C LEU A 19 14.96 4.97 -15.26
N LYS A 20 14.54 6.08 -15.89
CA LYS A 20 15.21 6.65 -17.07
C LYS A 20 15.98 7.91 -16.69
N LEU A 21 17.19 8.07 -17.25
CA LEU A 21 17.93 9.33 -17.17
C LEU A 21 17.37 10.34 -18.18
N PRO A 22 17.53 11.66 -17.93
CA PRO A 22 17.22 12.68 -18.94
C PRO A 22 18.05 12.44 -20.20
N VAL A 23 17.44 12.70 -21.37
CA VAL A 23 18.09 12.49 -22.66
C VAL A 23 19.17 13.53 -22.89
N PHE A 24 18.84 14.79 -22.60
CA PHE A 24 19.69 15.97 -22.66
C PHE A 24 19.76 16.63 -21.27
N PRO A 25 20.56 16.10 -20.34
CA PRO A 25 20.59 16.61 -18.97
C PRO A 25 20.95 18.10 -18.90
N LYS A 26 20.15 18.84 -18.14
CA LYS A 26 20.33 20.27 -17.89
C LYS A 26 20.33 20.55 -16.40
N PHE A 27 21.33 21.28 -15.91
CA PHE A 27 21.37 21.82 -14.56
C PHE A 27 20.70 23.21 -14.53
N PRO A 28 19.60 23.39 -13.79
CA PRO A 28 18.96 24.70 -13.64
C PRO A 28 19.91 25.72 -12.99
N ARG A 29 20.12 26.88 -13.65
CA ARG A 29 21.04 27.93 -13.18
C ARG A 29 20.58 28.59 -11.88
N GLU A 30 19.31 28.45 -11.56
CA GLU A 30 18.67 29.00 -10.37
C GLU A 30 19.01 28.22 -9.09
N ILE A 31 19.64 27.05 -9.21
CA ILE A 31 20.08 26.24 -8.08
C ILE A 31 21.38 26.81 -7.54
N VAL A 32 21.36 27.17 -6.26
CA VAL A 32 22.54 27.71 -5.58
C VAL A 32 23.48 26.57 -5.22
N MET A 33 24.74 26.67 -5.63
CA MET A 33 25.80 25.71 -5.34
C MET A 33 26.86 26.35 -4.43
N ALA A 34 27.05 25.82 -3.23
CA ALA A 34 27.99 26.37 -2.24
C ALA A 34 28.94 25.30 -1.69
N PRO A 35 30.26 25.57 -1.56
CA PRO A 35 31.18 24.65 -0.89
C PRO A 35 30.75 24.39 0.57
N PHE A 36 30.81 23.14 1.01
CA PHE A 36 30.44 22.74 2.38
C PHE A 36 31.47 21.80 3.01
N GLY A 37 31.88 22.08 4.25
CA GLY A 37 32.89 21.28 4.97
C GLY A 37 34.25 21.23 4.26
N ALA A 38 34.97 20.10 4.36
CA ALA A 38 36.27 19.91 3.69
C ALA A 38 36.15 19.41 2.24
N SER A 39 35.11 18.61 1.93
CA SER A 39 35.00 17.86 0.68
C SER A 39 33.57 17.76 0.12
N GLY A 40 32.68 18.66 0.54
CA GLY A 40 31.28 18.69 0.12
C GLY A 40 30.90 19.92 -0.71
N ILE A 41 29.76 19.79 -1.38
CA ILE A 41 28.99 20.85 -2.04
C ILE A 41 27.54 20.75 -1.57
N LEU A 42 27.01 21.87 -1.11
CA LEU A 42 25.61 22.08 -0.77
C LEU A 42 24.87 22.64 -1.98
N PHE A 43 23.66 22.13 -2.23
CA PHE A 43 22.74 22.62 -3.24
C PHE A 43 21.45 23.08 -2.58
N ASP A 44 21.04 24.31 -2.86
CA ASP A 44 19.84 24.95 -2.33
C ASP A 44 18.98 25.54 -3.45
N GLY A 45 17.70 25.76 -3.18
CA GLY A 45 16.72 26.28 -4.11
C GLY A 45 15.79 25.23 -4.72
N ILE A 46 15.96 23.94 -4.41
CA ILE A 46 15.08 22.83 -4.84
C ILE A 46 14.21 22.31 -3.67
N ASP A 47 13.42 21.26 -3.91
CA ASP A 47 12.66 20.55 -2.87
C ASP A 47 13.61 19.83 -1.88
N GLY A 48 14.06 20.60 -0.89
CA GLY A 48 14.96 20.19 0.19
C GLY A 48 16.44 20.37 -0.13
N LEU A 49 17.18 20.80 0.89
CA LEU A 49 18.63 21.00 0.85
C LEU A 49 19.38 19.69 0.54
N GLN A 50 20.29 19.71 -0.44
CA GLN A 50 21.08 18.52 -0.82
C GLN A 50 22.56 18.71 -0.52
N LEU A 51 23.21 17.65 -0.03
CA LEU A 51 24.65 17.61 0.21
C LEU A 51 25.28 16.46 -0.59
N ILE A 52 26.19 16.80 -1.51
CA ILE A 52 27.04 15.83 -2.20
C ILE A 52 28.45 15.96 -1.62
N SER A 53 29.03 14.83 -1.18
CA SER A 53 30.36 14.80 -0.57
C SER A 53 31.20 13.65 -1.12
N GLY A 54 32.52 13.84 -1.16
CA GLY A 54 33.48 12.85 -1.64
C GLY A 54 34.67 13.48 -2.37
N ALA A 55 35.68 12.67 -2.70
CA ALA A 55 36.93 13.15 -3.31
C ALA A 55 36.69 13.93 -4.62
N GLY A 56 35.70 13.52 -5.41
CA GLY A 56 35.31 14.19 -6.66
C GLY A 56 34.33 15.35 -6.50
N ALA A 57 33.75 15.58 -5.31
CA ALA A 57 32.64 16.53 -5.18
C ALA A 57 33.06 17.96 -5.54
N ARG A 58 34.19 18.46 -5.01
CA ARG A 58 34.62 19.86 -5.24
C ARG A 58 35.27 20.14 -6.59
N HIS A 59 35.75 19.11 -7.29
CA HIS A 59 36.54 19.29 -8.51
C HIS A 59 35.85 18.74 -9.76
N PHE A 60 35.18 17.59 -9.65
CA PHE A 60 34.56 16.93 -10.79
C PHE A 60 33.11 17.38 -11.00
N ILE A 61 32.30 17.49 -9.94
CA ILE A 61 30.88 17.86 -10.07
C ILE A 61 30.67 19.25 -10.70
N PRO A 62 31.39 20.32 -10.33
CA PRO A 62 31.24 21.62 -10.99
C PRO A 62 31.56 21.56 -12.49
N ARG A 63 32.67 20.89 -12.86
CA ARG A 63 33.07 20.70 -14.26
C ARG A 63 32.06 19.88 -15.06
N LEU A 64 31.46 18.87 -14.43
CA LEU A 64 30.39 18.10 -15.04
C LEU A 64 29.17 18.99 -15.29
N ILE A 65 28.72 19.75 -14.28
CA ILE A 65 27.57 20.66 -14.36
C ILE A 65 27.72 21.67 -15.51
N GLU A 66 28.91 22.21 -15.75
CA GLU A 66 29.19 23.11 -16.90
C GLU A 66 28.83 22.49 -18.26
N LYS A 67 28.80 21.15 -18.36
CA LYS A 67 28.46 20.42 -19.58
C LYS A 67 27.01 19.94 -19.61
N LEU A 68 26.27 20.06 -18.51
CA LEU A 68 24.86 19.72 -18.39
C LEU A 68 24.00 20.96 -18.70
N ASP A 69 24.04 21.43 -19.94
CA ASP A 69 23.32 22.63 -20.39
C ASP A 69 22.00 22.33 -21.12
N GLY A 70 21.65 21.05 -21.27
CA GLY A 70 20.46 20.61 -22.01
C GLY A 70 20.60 20.56 -23.52
N SER A 71 21.79 20.81 -24.07
CA SER A 71 22.06 20.73 -25.51
C SER A 71 22.77 19.45 -25.96
N ARG A 72 23.32 18.68 -25.01
CA ARG A 72 24.14 17.49 -25.28
C ARG A 72 23.55 16.22 -24.69
N GLY A 73 23.62 15.13 -25.44
CA GLY A 73 23.23 13.81 -24.96
C GLY A 73 24.27 13.17 -24.04
N LEU A 74 23.90 12.12 -23.31
CA LEU A 74 24.83 11.39 -22.44
C LEU A 74 26.12 10.89 -23.14
N PRO A 75 26.08 10.36 -24.39
CA PRO A 75 27.30 9.93 -25.08
C PRO A 75 28.27 11.09 -25.37
N GLU A 76 27.75 12.27 -25.72
CA GLU A 76 28.54 13.46 -25.99
C GLU A 76 29.17 14.00 -24.70
N ILE A 77 28.42 14.00 -23.60
CA ILE A 77 28.95 14.38 -22.28
C ILE A 77 30.07 13.44 -21.85
N VAL A 78 29.93 12.13 -22.09
CA VAL A 78 31.01 11.16 -21.78
C VAL A 78 32.28 11.47 -22.57
N ALA A 79 32.16 11.88 -23.84
CA ALA A 79 33.30 12.21 -24.69
C ALA A 79 34.10 13.44 -24.20
N GLU A 80 33.47 14.36 -23.47
CA GLU A 80 34.12 15.55 -22.88
C GLU A 80 35.08 15.23 -21.71
N PHE A 81 35.01 14.01 -21.16
CA PHE A 81 35.83 13.58 -20.01
C PHE A 81 36.62 12.30 -20.32
N PRO A 82 37.56 12.32 -21.29
CA PRO A 82 38.28 11.11 -21.73
C PRO A 82 39.14 10.47 -20.63
N SER A 83 39.50 11.23 -19.59
CA SER A 83 40.26 10.73 -18.43
C SER A 83 39.40 10.13 -17.32
N VAL A 84 38.07 10.10 -17.47
CA VAL A 84 37.12 9.57 -16.48
C VAL A 84 36.38 8.39 -17.10
N ARG A 85 36.21 7.30 -16.36
CA ARG A 85 35.48 6.15 -16.87
C ARG A 85 34.00 6.48 -17.13
N PRO A 86 33.39 6.02 -18.25
CA PRO A 86 32.00 6.31 -18.59
C PRO A 86 30.99 5.96 -17.49
N ASP A 87 31.18 4.83 -16.79
CA ASP A 87 30.30 4.39 -15.71
C ASP A 87 30.25 5.40 -14.55
N LYS A 88 31.36 6.07 -14.24
CA LYS A 88 31.42 7.08 -13.18
C LYS A 88 30.73 8.39 -13.57
N ILE A 89 30.78 8.77 -14.84
CA ILE A 89 30.05 9.92 -15.37
C ILE A 89 28.55 9.64 -15.31
N MET A 90 28.12 8.47 -15.80
CA MET A 90 26.72 8.04 -15.71
C MET A 90 26.23 7.96 -14.27
N GLY A 91 27.03 7.41 -13.35
CA GLY A 91 26.71 7.37 -11.93
C GLY A 91 26.59 8.76 -11.30
N ALA A 92 27.40 9.73 -11.72
CA ALA A 92 27.30 11.11 -11.25
C ALA A 92 26.04 11.82 -11.80
N VAL A 93 25.71 11.65 -13.08
CA VAL A 93 24.46 12.17 -13.66
C VAL A 93 23.24 11.53 -12.99
N ALA A 94 23.25 10.21 -12.80
CA ALA A 94 22.20 9.49 -12.07
C ALA A 94 22.07 9.99 -10.62
N LEU A 95 23.18 10.26 -9.95
CA LEU A 95 23.17 10.84 -8.60
C LEU A 95 22.52 12.22 -8.59
N LEU A 96 22.97 13.14 -9.45
CA LEU A 96 22.42 14.50 -9.57
C LEU A 96 20.92 14.45 -9.89
N TYR A 97 20.53 13.64 -10.87
CA TYR A 97 19.13 13.46 -11.24
C TYR A 97 18.31 12.88 -10.10
N SER A 98 18.80 11.85 -9.38
CA SER A 98 18.12 11.26 -8.22
C SER A 98 18.01 12.20 -7.00
N ARG A 99 18.66 13.37 -7.04
CA ARG A 99 18.57 14.43 -6.04
C ARG A 99 17.76 15.64 -6.52
N GLY A 100 17.14 15.55 -7.71
CA GLY A 100 16.33 16.60 -8.31
C GLY A 100 17.11 17.83 -8.74
N LEU A 101 18.38 17.65 -9.07
CA LEU A 101 19.26 18.73 -9.50
C LEU A 101 19.28 18.92 -11.02
N LEU A 102 18.57 18.08 -11.79
CA LEU A 102 18.57 18.13 -13.25
C LEU A 102 17.14 18.14 -13.81
N GLU A 103 16.95 18.89 -14.89
CA GLU A 103 15.83 18.77 -15.84
C GLU A 103 16.33 18.21 -17.18
N ASP A 104 15.44 17.84 -18.09
CA ASP A 104 15.79 17.51 -19.48
C ASP A 104 15.93 18.79 -20.32
N GLY A 105 16.54 18.67 -21.49
CA GLY A 105 16.58 19.72 -22.52
C GLY A 105 15.18 19.96 -23.08
N GLY A 106 14.94 21.16 -23.59
CA GLY A 106 13.64 21.54 -24.14
C GLY A 106 13.70 22.89 -24.86
N ASP A 107 12.53 23.36 -25.29
CA ASP A 107 12.40 24.63 -25.96
C ASP A 107 12.94 25.78 -25.12
N LEU A 108 13.49 26.80 -25.80
CA LEU A 108 13.97 28.01 -25.15
C LEU A 108 12.79 28.77 -24.57
N VAL A 109 12.86 29.05 -23.27
CA VAL A 109 11.85 29.84 -22.55
C VAL A 109 12.45 31.14 -22.02
N PRO A 110 11.69 32.25 -21.96
CA PRO A 110 12.15 33.49 -21.38
C PRO A 110 12.61 33.34 -19.92
N GLU A 111 13.69 34.03 -19.55
CA GLU A 111 14.19 34.06 -18.17
C GLU A 111 13.30 34.95 -17.29
N THR A 112 12.21 34.36 -16.79
CA THR A 112 11.27 35.01 -15.85
C THR A 112 11.36 34.34 -14.47
N PRO A 113 10.96 35.04 -13.38
CA PRO A 113 10.87 34.41 -12.05
C PRO A 113 10.05 33.13 -12.04
N LEU A 114 8.95 33.08 -12.82
CA LEU A 114 8.13 31.89 -12.99
C LEU A 114 8.90 30.75 -13.65
N ALA A 115 9.56 30.99 -14.79
CA ALA A 115 10.36 29.98 -15.47
C ALA A 115 11.49 29.44 -14.57
N GLY A 116 12.10 30.31 -13.77
CA GLY A 116 13.10 29.93 -12.78
C GLY A 116 12.52 29.10 -11.63
N PHE A 117 11.34 29.46 -11.11
CA PHE A 117 10.62 28.67 -10.12
C PHE A 117 10.29 27.28 -10.63
N LEU A 118 9.73 27.17 -11.84
CA LEU A 118 9.40 25.89 -12.48
C LEU A 118 10.64 25.03 -12.67
N GLY A 119 11.74 25.60 -13.19
CA GLY A 119 13.01 24.89 -13.38
C GLY A 119 13.56 24.25 -12.10
N ARG A 120 13.45 24.95 -10.95
CA ARG A 120 13.86 24.42 -9.64
C ARG A 120 12.97 23.27 -9.14
N HIS A 121 11.75 23.16 -9.63
CA HIS A 121 10.73 22.23 -9.11
C HIS A 121 10.25 21.19 -10.13
N ILE A 122 10.79 21.15 -11.35
CA ILE A 122 10.44 20.10 -12.34
C ILE A 122 10.58 18.70 -11.75
N ASP A 123 11.65 18.48 -10.98
CA ASP A 123 11.89 17.18 -10.39
C ASP A 123 10.90 16.83 -9.27
N ALA A 124 10.15 17.78 -8.70
CA ALA A 124 9.24 17.50 -7.59
C ALA A 124 8.18 16.44 -7.96
N THR A 125 7.80 16.35 -9.24
CA THR A 125 6.93 15.28 -9.76
C THR A 125 7.54 14.49 -10.92
N ARG A 126 8.37 15.11 -11.78
CA ARG A 126 8.84 14.55 -13.07
C ARG A 126 7.73 14.21 -14.06
N VAL A 127 6.54 14.79 -13.89
CA VAL A 127 5.47 14.71 -14.89
C VAL A 127 5.84 15.47 -16.16
N ASN A 128 6.66 16.51 -16.00
CA ASN A 128 7.27 17.25 -17.08
C ASN A 128 8.76 16.88 -17.17
N GLY A 129 9.29 16.77 -18.38
CA GLY A 129 10.72 16.60 -18.61
C GLY A 129 11.51 17.87 -18.30
N ASN A 130 10.92 19.04 -18.56
CA ASN A 130 11.56 20.35 -18.42
C ASN A 130 10.54 21.45 -18.10
N ARG A 131 11.04 22.65 -17.76
CA ARG A 131 10.20 23.82 -17.45
C ARG A 131 9.33 24.31 -18.61
N ALA A 132 9.73 24.10 -19.86
CA ALA A 132 8.97 24.56 -21.02
C ALA A 132 7.66 23.80 -21.15
N GLU A 133 7.67 22.50 -20.89
CA GLU A 133 6.45 21.68 -20.83
C GLU A 133 5.50 22.13 -19.71
N ALA A 134 6.03 22.47 -18.54
CA ALA A 134 5.20 22.98 -17.43
C ALA A 134 4.56 24.34 -17.76
N LEU A 135 5.31 25.25 -18.40
CA LEU A 135 4.79 26.52 -18.90
C LEU A 135 3.74 26.32 -19.99
N ALA A 136 3.98 25.40 -20.93
CA ALA A 136 3.03 25.10 -22.00
C ALA A 136 1.69 24.58 -21.45
N ARG A 137 1.70 23.77 -20.39
CA ARG A 137 0.47 23.33 -19.70
C ARG A 137 -0.29 24.50 -19.08
N LEU A 138 0.41 25.42 -18.41
CA LEU A 138 -0.21 26.60 -17.79
C LEU A 138 -0.81 27.53 -18.85
N ASN A 139 -0.03 27.85 -19.89
CA ASN A 139 -0.47 28.71 -21.01
C ASN A 139 -1.60 28.07 -21.85
N GLY A 140 -1.67 26.74 -21.91
CA GLY A 140 -2.69 26.03 -22.67
C GLY A 140 -3.98 25.77 -21.91
N ALA A 141 -4.02 26.02 -20.60
CA ALA A 141 -5.16 25.70 -19.76
C ALA A 141 -6.24 26.79 -19.79
N ARG A 142 -7.50 26.34 -19.81
CA ARG A 142 -8.71 27.16 -19.72
C ARG A 142 -9.36 26.96 -18.37
N VAL A 143 -9.36 27.99 -17.53
CA VAL A 143 -9.87 27.89 -16.16
C VAL A 143 -11.06 28.82 -15.97
N ALA A 144 -12.12 28.31 -15.33
CA ALA A 144 -13.31 29.09 -15.02
C ALA A 144 -13.32 29.53 -13.56
N LEU A 145 -13.55 30.83 -13.33
CA LEU A 145 -13.81 31.44 -12.04
C LEU A 145 -15.31 31.65 -11.87
N ILE A 146 -15.84 31.24 -10.72
CA ILE A 146 -17.21 31.61 -10.33
C ILE A 146 -17.24 33.08 -9.87
N PRO A 147 -18.38 33.80 -10.01
CA PRO A 147 -18.55 35.13 -9.43
C PRO A 147 -18.38 35.13 -7.91
N SER A 148 -17.53 36.01 -7.38
CA SER A 148 -17.38 36.27 -5.94
C SER A 148 -16.65 37.59 -5.69
N ASP A 149 -16.72 38.11 -4.46
CA ASP A 149 -15.99 39.31 -4.02
C ASP A 149 -14.46 39.18 -4.18
N GLY A 150 -13.93 37.95 -4.24
CA GLY A 150 -12.50 37.65 -4.39
C GLY A 150 -12.05 37.28 -5.81
N ALA A 151 -12.97 37.19 -6.77
CA ALA A 151 -12.69 36.65 -8.11
C ALA A 151 -11.63 37.46 -8.87
N GLN A 152 -11.64 38.79 -8.77
CA GLN A 152 -10.66 39.64 -9.44
C GLN A 152 -9.25 39.46 -8.86
N MET A 153 -9.11 39.45 -7.52
CA MET A 153 -7.83 39.21 -6.85
C MET A 153 -7.23 37.86 -7.25
N LEU A 154 -8.08 36.84 -7.36
CA LEU A 154 -7.66 35.53 -7.83
C LEU A 154 -7.26 35.55 -9.30
N ALA A 155 -8.01 36.21 -10.18
CA ALA A 155 -7.67 36.32 -11.60
C ALA A 155 -6.29 36.96 -11.80
N GLU A 156 -5.97 38.03 -11.06
CA GLU A 156 -4.66 38.69 -11.07
C GLU A 156 -3.55 37.73 -10.60
N ALA A 157 -3.75 37.02 -9.48
CA ALA A 157 -2.80 36.04 -8.97
C ALA A 157 -2.58 34.84 -9.93
N LEU A 158 -3.63 34.42 -10.65
CA LEU A 158 -3.56 33.35 -11.65
C LEU A 158 -2.77 33.78 -12.89
N ALA A 159 -2.91 35.05 -13.31
CA ALA A 159 -2.12 35.60 -14.40
C ALA A 159 -0.62 35.59 -14.07
N ASP A 160 -0.24 35.96 -12.84
CA ASP A 160 1.14 35.87 -12.36
C ASP A 160 1.67 34.42 -12.28
N CYS A 161 0.77 33.45 -12.13
CA CYS A 161 1.10 32.03 -12.18
C CYS A 161 1.33 31.49 -13.61
N GLY A 162 1.11 32.32 -14.65
CA GLY A 162 1.31 31.98 -16.06
C GLY A 162 0.15 31.23 -16.71
N LEU A 163 -1.07 31.36 -16.19
CA LEU A 163 -2.26 30.75 -16.81
C LEU A 163 -2.66 31.49 -18.09
N GLY A 164 -2.99 30.72 -19.14
CA GLY A 164 -3.29 31.27 -20.46
C GLY A 164 -4.67 31.91 -20.59
N GLU A 165 -5.73 31.22 -20.13
CA GLU A 165 -7.10 31.70 -20.24
C GLU A 165 -7.84 31.55 -18.90
N VAL A 166 -8.27 32.69 -18.33
CA VAL A 166 -9.08 32.75 -17.11
C VAL A 166 -10.43 33.37 -17.47
N MET A 167 -11.50 32.60 -17.35
CA MET A 167 -12.86 32.98 -17.71
C MET A 167 -13.67 33.26 -16.45
N THR A 168 -14.24 34.46 -16.32
CA THR A 168 -15.25 34.73 -15.29
C THR A 168 -16.63 34.42 -15.86
N LEU A 169 -17.32 33.45 -15.26
CA LEU A 169 -18.64 33.01 -15.73
C LEU A 169 -19.76 33.84 -15.08
N GLY A 170 -20.95 33.89 -15.69
CA GLY A 170 -22.10 34.61 -15.15
C GLY A 170 -23.08 33.69 -14.42
N ASP A 171 -23.30 32.49 -14.96
CA ASP A 171 -24.26 31.50 -14.47
C ASP A 171 -23.70 30.06 -14.53
N PRO A 172 -24.10 29.14 -13.62
CA PRO A 172 -23.64 27.75 -13.67
C PRO A 172 -23.80 27.07 -15.04
N SER A 173 -24.82 27.41 -15.82
CA SER A 173 -25.04 26.87 -17.17
C SER A 173 -23.92 27.22 -18.17
N ASP A 174 -23.15 28.28 -17.92
CA ASP A 174 -21.99 28.68 -18.72
C ASP A 174 -20.86 27.64 -18.66
N LEU A 175 -20.86 26.73 -17.67
CA LEU A 175 -19.93 25.60 -17.58
C LEU A 175 -20.04 24.62 -18.76
N SER A 176 -21.06 24.76 -19.59
CA SER A 176 -21.15 24.10 -20.90
C SER A 176 -19.97 24.44 -21.83
N CYS A 177 -19.20 25.50 -21.56
CA CYS A 177 -17.94 25.82 -22.25
C CYS A 177 -16.77 24.86 -21.92
N ARG A 178 -16.99 23.94 -20.96
CA ARG A 178 -16.09 22.86 -20.51
C ARG A 178 -14.65 23.33 -20.25
N PRO A 179 -14.41 24.15 -19.22
CA PRO A 179 -13.06 24.49 -18.77
C PRO A 179 -12.29 23.25 -18.30
N ASP A 180 -10.95 23.33 -18.29
CA ASP A 180 -10.07 22.30 -17.74
C ASP A 180 -10.17 22.21 -16.20
N LEU A 181 -10.54 23.32 -15.54
CA LEU A 181 -10.77 23.40 -14.10
C LEU A 181 -11.78 24.52 -13.78
N VAL A 182 -12.71 24.22 -12.88
CA VAL A 182 -13.58 25.22 -12.24
C VAL A 182 -12.98 25.61 -10.88
N ILE A 183 -12.87 26.89 -10.57
CA ILE A 183 -12.43 27.37 -9.26
C ILE A 183 -13.60 28.04 -8.55
N ALA A 184 -14.07 27.38 -7.50
CA ALA A 184 -15.05 27.90 -6.57
C ALA A 184 -14.33 28.62 -5.42
N PHE A 185 -13.78 29.80 -5.68
CA PHE A 185 -13.22 30.69 -4.66
C PHE A 185 -14.26 31.72 -4.25
N HIS A 186 -14.78 31.62 -3.03
CA HIS A 186 -15.90 32.45 -2.59
C HIS A 186 -15.85 32.77 -1.09
N ASP A 187 -16.68 33.70 -0.66
CA ASP A 187 -16.91 34.02 0.74
C ASP A 187 -18.22 33.40 1.25
N ALA A 188 -18.53 33.64 2.53
CA ALA A 188 -19.75 33.12 3.16
C ALA A 188 -21.05 33.68 2.59
N LYS A 189 -21.02 34.81 1.85
CA LYS A 189 -22.23 35.44 1.29
C LYS A 189 -22.65 34.79 -0.03
N THR A 190 -21.70 34.20 -0.74
CA THR A 190 -21.91 33.62 -2.06
C THR A 190 -21.87 32.10 -1.95
N SER A 191 -22.95 31.41 -2.33
CA SER A 191 -22.94 29.95 -2.36
C SER A 191 -22.33 29.43 -3.66
N ALA A 192 -21.36 28.52 -3.55
CA ALA A 192 -20.82 27.78 -4.69
C ALA A 192 -21.52 26.44 -4.94
N ASP A 193 -22.52 26.07 -4.15
CA ASP A 193 -23.10 24.72 -4.18
C ASP A 193 -23.68 24.36 -5.56
N ASP A 194 -24.41 25.28 -6.21
CA ASP A 194 -24.98 25.06 -7.55
C ASP A 194 -23.90 24.95 -8.64
N TRP A 195 -22.83 25.75 -8.52
CA TRP A 195 -21.67 25.69 -9.42
C TRP A 195 -20.93 24.36 -9.30
N LEU A 196 -20.70 23.89 -8.06
CA LEU A 196 -20.05 22.61 -7.79
C LEU A 196 -20.93 21.44 -8.26
N ALA A 197 -22.24 21.50 -8.06
CA ALA A 197 -23.18 20.49 -8.54
C ALA A 197 -23.22 20.43 -10.07
N GLN A 198 -23.24 21.58 -10.74
CA GLN A 198 -23.23 21.66 -12.21
C GLN A 198 -21.89 21.21 -12.80
N ALA A 199 -20.76 21.60 -12.20
CA ALA A 199 -19.45 21.08 -12.60
C ALA A 199 -19.41 19.56 -12.48
N TRP A 200 -19.94 19.01 -11.37
CA TRP A 200 -19.99 17.57 -11.13
C TRP A 200 -20.83 16.84 -12.18
N SER A 201 -22.03 17.35 -12.51
CA SER A 201 -22.92 16.74 -13.49
C SER A 201 -22.34 16.74 -14.91
N LEU A 202 -21.54 17.75 -15.26
CA LEU A 202 -20.83 17.87 -16.53
C LEU A 202 -19.50 17.10 -16.56
N GLY A 203 -19.12 16.41 -15.48
CA GLY A 203 -17.86 15.68 -15.39
C GLY A 203 -16.62 16.58 -15.34
N LEU A 204 -16.76 17.83 -14.89
CA LEU A 204 -15.68 18.81 -14.81
C LEU A 204 -15.02 18.78 -13.42
N PRO A 205 -13.68 18.82 -13.33
CA PRO A 205 -13.01 18.96 -12.05
C PRO A 205 -13.24 20.37 -11.49
N ALA A 206 -13.41 20.46 -10.17
CA ALA A 206 -13.65 21.73 -9.48
C ALA A 206 -12.83 21.83 -8.19
N LEU A 207 -12.14 22.95 -7.99
CA LEU A 207 -11.41 23.26 -6.77
C LEU A 207 -12.25 24.18 -5.88
N HIS A 208 -12.53 23.74 -4.65
CA HIS A 208 -13.29 24.50 -3.66
C HIS A 208 -12.38 25.29 -2.72
N LEU A 209 -12.70 26.56 -2.48
CA LEU A 209 -12.15 27.37 -1.40
C LEU A 209 -13.22 28.34 -0.88
N CYS A 210 -13.53 28.28 0.41
CA CYS A 210 -14.49 29.17 1.04
C CYS A 210 -13.84 29.90 2.22
N VAL A 211 -13.86 31.24 2.18
CA VAL A 211 -13.20 32.12 3.15
C VAL A 211 -14.26 32.79 4.03
N GLY A 212 -14.25 32.48 5.32
CA GLY A 212 -15.04 33.17 6.35
C GLY A 212 -14.16 34.03 7.26
N GLU A 213 -14.78 34.59 8.30
CA GLU A 213 -14.08 35.39 9.31
C GLU A 213 -13.17 34.53 10.20
N THR A 214 -13.68 33.37 10.64
CA THR A 214 -13.04 32.50 11.63
C THR A 214 -12.63 31.15 11.08
N LEU A 215 -13.22 30.71 9.96
CA LEU A 215 -12.95 29.43 9.32
C LEU A 215 -12.65 29.66 7.84
N VAL A 216 -11.62 28.98 7.33
CA VAL A 216 -11.31 28.91 5.91
C VAL A 216 -11.19 27.45 5.49
N GLU A 217 -11.91 27.09 4.44
CA GLU A 217 -11.83 25.81 3.77
C GLU A 217 -10.93 25.95 2.52
N VAL A 218 -9.86 25.15 2.44
CA VAL A 218 -8.99 25.08 1.25
C VAL A 218 -9.05 23.65 0.69
N GLY A 219 -9.56 23.51 -0.52
CA GLY A 219 -9.97 22.22 -1.08
C GLY A 219 -11.36 21.80 -0.59
N PRO A 220 -11.88 20.67 -1.08
CA PRO A 220 -11.15 19.70 -1.89
C PRO A 220 -11.08 20.05 -3.37
N LEU A 221 -10.21 19.34 -4.08
CA LEU A 221 -10.31 19.17 -5.53
C LEU A 221 -11.32 18.03 -5.81
N PHE A 222 -12.50 18.41 -6.28
CA PHE A 222 -13.54 17.50 -6.75
C PHE A 222 -13.22 17.02 -8.16
N VAL A 223 -13.30 15.71 -8.37
CA VAL A 223 -13.06 15.06 -9.66
C VAL A 223 -14.12 13.97 -9.84
N PRO A 224 -15.14 14.21 -10.69
CA PRO A 224 -16.24 13.26 -10.91
C PRO A 224 -15.74 11.85 -11.24
N GLY A 225 -16.37 10.84 -10.63
CA GLY A 225 -16.00 9.42 -10.74
C GLY A 225 -14.76 8.99 -9.95
N LEU A 226 -13.92 9.94 -9.51
CA LEU A 226 -12.66 9.66 -8.84
C LEU A 226 -12.68 10.03 -7.35
N SER A 227 -13.05 11.28 -7.02
CA SER A 227 -13.08 11.78 -5.64
C SER A 227 -14.42 11.55 -4.93
N ALA A 228 -14.51 11.94 -3.66
CA ALA A 228 -15.76 12.23 -2.98
C ALA A 228 -16.52 13.37 -3.71
N SER A 229 -17.86 13.34 -3.70
CA SER A 229 -18.68 14.40 -4.30
C SER A 229 -18.81 15.63 -3.38
N PRO A 230 -19.26 16.79 -3.89
CA PRO A 230 -19.59 17.94 -3.04
C PRO A 230 -20.57 17.60 -1.91
N ALA A 231 -21.55 16.73 -2.18
CA ALA A 231 -22.49 16.24 -1.15
C ALA A 231 -21.78 15.41 -0.07
N CYS A 232 -20.86 14.51 -0.47
CA CYS A 232 -20.03 13.77 0.48
C CYS A 232 -19.20 14.71 1.37
N PHE A 233 -18.59 15.74 0.77
CA PHE A 233 -17.82 16.75 1.50
C PHE A 233 -18.67 17.47 2.54
N ARG A 234 -19.84 18.00 2.14
CA ARG A 234 -20.72 18.73 3.06
C ARG A 234 -21.30 17.86 4.17
N ARG A 235 -21.43 16.55 3.94
CA ARG A 235 -21.79 15.59 4.98
C ARG A 235 -20.66 15.37 5.99
N LEU A 236 -19.42 15.28 5.53
CA LEU A 236 -18.24 15.07 6.37
C LEU A 236 -17.75 16.34 7.08
N GLN A 237 -18.01 17.50 6.48
CA GLN A 237 -17.70 18.83 6.99
C GLN A 237 -18.98 19.68 6.97
N SER A 238 -19.74 19.61 8.07
CA SER A 238 -21.03 20.30 8.21
C SER A 238 -20.89 21.76 8.63
N GLU A 239 -19.85 22.10 9.41
CA GLU A 239 -19.52 23.49 9.76
C GLU A 239 -19.08 24.23 8.49
N ARG A 240 -19.74 25.36 8.20
CA ARG A 240 -19.44 26.22 7.05
C ARG A 240 -18.73 27.50 7.49
N PRO A 241 -17.88 28.09 6.63
CA PRO A 241 -17.37 29.43 6.85
C PRO A 241 -18.50 30.47 6.90
N GLU A 242 -18.40 31.39 7.84
CA GLU A 242 -19.38 32.46 8.09
C GLU A 242 -18.66 33.81 8.32
N GLY A 243 -19.41 34.91 8.29
CA GLY A 243 -18.90 36.25 8.60
C GLY A 243 -18.19 36.95 7.44
N VAL A 244 -17.54 38.08 7.73
CA VAL A 244 -16.80 38.86 6.72
C VAL A 244 -15.39 38.27 6.56
N PRO A 245 -14.98 37.88 5.33
CA PRO A 245 -13.68 37.29 5.11
C PRO A 245 -12.54 38.23 5.51
N ARG A 246 -11.48 37.67 6.08
CA ARG A 246 -10.21 38.38 6.37
C ARG A 246 -9.12 37.87 5.46
N ASP A 247 -8.14 38.72 5.17
CA ASP A 247 -6.93 38.33 4.41
C ASP A 247 -7.27 37.71 3.03
N LEU A 248 -8.34 38.18 2.36
CA LEU A 248 -8.86 37.57 1.14
C LEU A 248 -7.82 37.49 0.01
N GLU A 249 -6.96 38.51 -0.11
CA GLU A 249 -5.83 38.54 -1.04
C GLU A 249 -4.83 37.40 -0.79
N ILE A 250 -4.53 37.09 0.48
CA ILE A 250 -3.64 35.97 0.84
C ILE A 250 -4.28 34.65 0.43
N TRP A 251 -5.59 34.48 0.67
CA TRP A 251 -6.29 33.25 0.28
C TRP A 251 -6.46 33.11 -1.23
N ALA A 252 -6.60 34.21 -1.97
CA ALA A 252 -6.56 34.21 -3.42
C ALA A 252 -5.19 33.75 -3.94
N ALA A 253 -4.09 34.23 -3.34
CA ALA A 253 -2.74 33.77 -3.68
C ALA A 253 -2.53 32.27 -3.36
N VAL A 254 -3.05 31.79 -2.23
CA VAL A 254 -3.04 30.36 -1.87
C VAL A 254 -3.84 29.53 -2.89
N ALA A 255 -5.02 30.00 -3.29
CA ALA A 255 -5.81 29.36 -4.34
C ALA A 255 -5.04 29.29 -5.66
N ALA A 256 -4.44 30.39 -6.10
CA ALA A 256 -3.63 30.45 -7.33
C ALA A 256 -2.45 29.49 -7.30
N MET A 257 -1.75 29.38 -6.15
CA MET A 257 -0.67 28.41 -5.96
C MET A 257 -1.17 26.96 -6.11
N HIS A 258 -2.34 26.62 -5.55
CA HIS A 258 -2.93 25.29 -5.73
C HIS A 258 -3.32 25.02 -7.18
N VAL A 259 -3.93 25.99 -7.87
CA VAL A 259 -4.28 25.89 -9.30
C VAL A 259 -3.02 25.69 -10.15
N GLN A 260 -1.97 26.46 -9.91
CA GLN A 260 -0.69 26.30 -10.60
C GLN A 260 -0.15 24.88 -10.42
N ASN A 261 -0.15 24.35 -9.19
CA ASN A 261 0.30 22.99 -8.93
C ASN A 261 -0.56 21.93 -9.63
N ILE A 262 -1.88 22.13 -9.71
CA ILE A 262 -2.83 21.23 -10.39
C ILE A 262 -2.57 21.21 -11.90
N ILE A 263 -2.51 22.38 -12.53
CA ILE A 263 -2.39 22.53 -13.99
C ILE A 263 -0.97 22.20 -14.47
N SER A 264 0.06 22.81 -13.87
CA SER A 264 1.46 22.58 -14.27
C SER A 264 1.98 21.21 -13.88
N ARG A 265 1.35 20.56 -12.89
CA ARG A 265 1.76 19.27 -12.33
C ARG A 265 3.17 19.28 -11.71
N ILE A 266 3.67 20.44 -11.27
CA ILE A 266 4.97 20.55 -10.54
C ILE A 266 4.84 20.27 -9.03
N GLY A 267 3.62 20.35 -8.48
CA GLY A 267 3.35 20.11 -7.07
C GLY A 267 2.60 18.80 -6.83
N ARG A 268 2.61 18.31 -5.59
CA ARG A 268 1.79 17.17 -5.18
C ARG A 268 0.31 17.54 -5.22
N MET A 269 -0.55 16.58 -5.58
CA MET A 269 -2.01 16.73 -5.52
C MET A 269 -2.53 16.54 -4.10
N SER A 270 -2.24 17.51 -3.24
CA SER A 270 -2.58 17.46 -1.82
C SER A 270 -4.07 17.62 -1.53
N LEU A 271 -4.86 18.22 -2.44
CA LEU A 271 -6.29 18.48 -2.23
C LEU A 271 -7.23 17.40 -2.77
N TYR A 272 -6.69 16.29 -3.32
CA TYR A 272 -7.52 15.17 -3.74
C TYR A 272 -8.04 14.41 -2.52
N ASN A 273 -9.36 14.34 -2.34
CA ASN A 273 -10.02 13.76 -1.16
C ASN A 273 -9.52 14.36 0.18
N LEU A 274 -9.11 15.62 0.18
CA LEU A 274 -8.63 16.33 1.37
C LEU A 274 -9.10 17.78 1.33
N CYS A 275 -9.57 18.27 2.47
CA CYS A 275 -9.84 19.69 2.70
C CYS A 275 -9.03 20.15 3.91
N HIS A 276 -8.32 21.27 3.78
CA HIS A 276 -7.65 21.93 4.89
C HIS A 276 -8.58 22.93 5.54
N LEU A 277 -8.65 22.89 6.86
CA LEU A 277 -9.43 23.82 7.67
C LEU A 277 -8.48 24.71 8.47
N HIS A 278 -8.55 26.01 8.23
CA HIS A 278 -7.82 27.01 9.01
C HIS A 278 -8.80 27.76 9.90
N ARG A 279 -8.59 27.69 11.21
CA ARG A 279 -9.46 28.37 12.20
C ARG A 279 -8.71 29.48 12.93
N ARG A 280 -9.42 30.57 13.19
CA ARG A 280 -8.98 31.70 14.02
C ARG A 280 -10.12 32.09 14.96
N HIS A 281 -9.93 31.88 16.25
CA HIS A 281 -10.84 32.36 17.28
C HIS A 281 -10.18 33.50 18.06
N PRO A 282 -10.91 34.58 18.40
CA PRO A 282 -10.38 35.64 19.24
C PRO A 282 -9.87 35.09 20.58
N GLY A 283 -8.61 35.38 20.92
CA GLY A 283 -7.99 34.92 22.16
C GLY A 283 -7.37 33.52 22.11
N GLU A 284 -7.47 32.81 20.99
CA GLU A 284 -6.84 31.50 20.79
C GLU A 284 -5.79 31.55 19.66
N PRO A 285 -4.73 30.72 19.72
CA PRO A 285 -3.82 30.59 18.59
C PRO A 285 -4.55 30.02 17.37
N PRO A 286 -4.20 30.43 16.14
CA PRO A 286 -4.74 29.83 14.93
C PRO A 286 -4.56 28.31 14.95
N SER A 287 -5.59 27.58 14.55
CA SER A 287 -5.55 26.12 14.46
C SER A 287 -5.72 25.64 13.03
N TYR A 288 -5.19 24.45 12.76
CA TYR A 288 -5.21 23.78 11.47
C TYR A 288 -5.71 22.36 11.65
N ALA A 289 -6.60 21.93 10.76
CA ALA A 289 -7.08 20.55 10.70
C ALA A 289 -7.20 20.08 9.25
N GLU A 290 -7.17 18.77 9.07
CA GLU A 290 -7.40 18.12 7.78
C GLU A 290 -8.68 17.30 7.85
N VAL A 291 -9.59 17.50 6.89
CA VAL A 291 -10.74 16.64 6.67
C VAL A 291 -10.45 15.72 5.50
N LYS A 292 -10.23 14.44 5.81
CA LYS A 292 -10.07 13.39 4.80
C LYS A 292 -11.45 12.98 4.29
N LEU A 293 -11.64 13.09 2.99
CA LEU A 293 -12.91 12.81 2.34
C LEU A 293 -12.98 11.37 1.86
N THR A 294 -14.18 10.84 1.77
CA THR A 294 -14.46 9.55 1.14
C THR A 294 -15.80 9.65 0.42
N ARG A 295 -16.00 8.81 -0.61
CA ARG A 295 -17.33 8.63 -1.21
C ARG A 295 -18.25 8.01 -0.14
N TRP A 296 -19.40 8.60 0.10
CA TRP A 296 -20.28 8.19 1.19
C TRP A 296 -21.29 7.13 0.71
N PRO A 297 -21.44 5.97 1.37
CA PRO A 297 -22.47 5.00 1.01
C PRO A 297 -23.89 5.59 1.10
N GLY A 298 -24.73 5.31 0.11
CA GLY A 298 -26.04 5.94 -0.08
C GLY A 298 -26.00 7.25 -0.87
N GLU A 299 -24.83 7.81 -1.18
CA GLU A 299 -24.72 9.04 -1.96
C GLU A 299 -24.74 8.74 -3.47
N ILE A 300 -25.86 9.07 -4.12
CA ILE A 300 -26.08 8.85 -5.56
C ILE A 300 -25.04 9.60 -6.38
N THR A 301 -24.71 10.86 -6.01
CA THR A 301 -23.75 11.67 -6.76
C THR A 301 -22.33 11.10 -6.74
N ALA A 302 -22.00 10.27 -5.74
CA ALA A 302 -20.71 9.59 -5.61
C ALA A 302 -20.68 8.18 -6.22
N GLY A 303 -21.77 7.75 -6.87
CA GLY A 303 -21.90 6.41 -7.44
C GLY A 303 -22.05 5.29 -6.40
N LEU A 304 -22.54 5.62 -5.21
CA LEU A 304 -22.82 4.66 -4.12
C LEU A 304 -24.29 4.68 -3.67
N GLY A 305 -25.19 5.20 -4.51
CA GLY A 305 -26.63 5.27 -4.21
C GLY A 305 -27.33 3.92 -4.15
N HIS A 306 -26.71 2.85 -4.67
CA HIS A 306 -27.22 1.48 -4.60
C HIS A 306 -26.96 0.78 -3.26
N ILE A 307 -26.27 1.45 -2.33
CA ILE A 307 -25.86 0.89 -1.04
C ILE A 307 -26.78 1.46 0.05
N GLU A 308 -27.45 0.60 0.81
CA GLU A 308 -28.30 1.01 1.93
C GLU A 308 -27.50 1.72 3.04
N ALA A 309 -28.19 2.47 3.89
CA ALA A 309 -27.57 3.31 4.92
C ALA A 309 -26.84 2.48 5.99
N ALA A 310 -25.63 2.92 6.34
CA ALA A 310 -24.76 2.57 7.47
C ALA A 310 -24.81 1.12 8.04
N PRO A 311 -23.71 0.33 7.92
CA PRO A 311 -23.63 -0.99 8.52
C PRO A 311 -23.90 -0.94 10.03
N ALA A 312 -24.58 -1.96 10.56
CA ALA A 312 -24.97 -1.97 11.99
C ALA A 312 -23.75 -1.91 12.93
N ALA A 313 -22.65 -2.52 12.53
CA ALA A 313 -21.38 -2.53 13.27
C ALA A 313 -20.50 -1.29 13.02
N ASP A 314 -20.86 -0.40 12.08
CA ASP A 314 -20.14 0.83 11.75
C ASP A 314 -21.12 1.96 11.33
N PRO A 315 -21.98 2.44 12.25
CA PRO A 315 -23.09 3.34 11.94
C PRO A 315 -22.65 4.71 11.39
N GLU A 316 -21.37 5.06 11.54
CA GLU A 316 -20.79 6.30 10.99
C GLU A 316 -19.79 6.05 9.84
N HIS A 317 -19.73 4.82 9.31
CA HIS A 317 -18.77 4.43 8.27
C HIS A 317 -17.32 4.79 8.63
N LEU A 318 -16.93 4.71 9.91
CA LEU A 318 -15.59 5.03 10.38
C LEU A 318 -14.54 4.11 9.75
N VAL A 319 -14.81 2.81 9.64
CA VAL A 319 -13.89 1.85 9.02
C VAL A 319 -13.66 2.21 7.56
N TRP A 320 -14.72 2.61 6.85
CA TRP A 320 -14.63 3.07 5.47
C TRP A 320 -13.88 4.40 5.33
N ARG A 321 -14.15 5.38 6.20
CA ARG A 321 -13.42 6.65 6.24
C ARG A 321 -11.92 6.40 6.46
N LEU A 322 -11.57 5.54 7.42
CA LEU A 322 -10.19 5.17 7.70
C LEU A 322 -9.56 4.39 6.55
N HIS A 323 -10.30 3.47 5.92
CA HIS A 323 -9.84 2.75 4.74
C HIS A 323 -9.51 3.73 3.61
N ASN A 324 -10.42 4.64 3.23
CA ASN A 324 -10.14 5.60 2.15
C ASN A 324 -9.03 6.58 2.53
N ALA A 325 -8.98 7.04 3.78
CA ALA A 325 -7.92 7.90 4.30
C ALA A 325 -6.53 7.26 4.30
N ALA A 326 -6.47 5.94 4.51
CA ALA A 326 -5.22 5.18 4.61
C ALA A 326 -4.80 4.54 3.28
N ASN A 327 -5.76 4.26 2.39
CA ASN A 327 -5.56 3.53 1.14
C ASN A 327 -5.80 4.36 -0.12
N GLY A 328 -6.37 5.55 0.01
CA GLY A 328 -6.65 6.46 -1.10
C GLY A 328 -5.37 6.93 -1.76
N MET A 329 -4.85 6.13 -2.69
CA MET A 329 -3.89 6.60 -3.66
C MET A 329 -4.61 7.56 -4.60
N PRO A 330 -3.99 8.69 -4.97
CA PRO A 330 -4.58 9.53 -5.99
C PRO A 330 -4.69 8.73 -7.31
N PRO A 331 -5.66 9.05 -8.16
CA PRO A 331 -5.81 8.42 -9.46
C PRO A 331 -4.50 8.51 -10.23
N ARG A 332 -4.30 7.60 -11.18
CA ARG A 332 -3.04 7.57 -11.94
C ARG A 332 -2.73 8.88 -12.65
N SER A 333 -3.74 9.58 -13.17
CA SER A 333 -3.58 10.92 -13.75
C SER A 333 -2.91 11.92 -12.80
N PHE A 334 -2.99 11.65 -11.49
CA PHE A 334 -2.46 12.48 -10.41
C PHE A 334 -1.16 11.96 -9.79
N LEU A 335 -0.80 10.68 -9.98
CA LEU A 335 0.47 10.12 -9.52
C LEU A 335 1.67 10.78 -10.22
N SER A 336 2.79 10.88 -9.51
CA SER A 336 4.03 11.41 -10.06
C SER A 336 5.05 10.28 -10.30
N PRO A 337 5.82 10.30 -11.39
CA PRO A 337 6.91 9.34 -11.58
C PRO A 337 7.91 9.31 -10.42
N ARG A 338 8.11 10.43 -9.70
CA ARG A 338 8.97 10.50 -8.51
C ARG A 338 8.49 9.63 -7.34
N ASP A 339 7.18 9.39 -7.20
CA ASP A 339 6.63 8.57 -6.10
C ASP A 339 7.16 7.13 -6.14
N TYR A 340 7.38 6.57 -7.34
CA TYR A 340 7.98 5.24 -7.50
C TYR A 340 9.45 5.21 -7.07
N GLN A 341 10.21 6.25 -7.38
CA GLN A 341 11.65 6.32 -7.08
C GLN A 341 11.96 6.36 -5.59
N MET A 342 11.01 6.81 -4.76
CA MET A 342 11.14 6.78 -3.31
C MET A 342 11.43 5.37 -2.78
N HIS A 343 11.00 4.31 -3.46
CA HIS A 343 11.35 2.92 -3.12
C HIS A 343 12.86 2.65 -3.11
N TYR A 344 13.64 3.38 -3.91
CA TYR A 344 15.09 3.27 -4.02
C TYR A 344 15.86 4.29 -3.19
N SER A 345 15.18 5.09 -2.36
CA SER A 345 15.85 5.98 -1.43
C SER A 345 16.78 5.19 -0.47
N ALA A 346 17.91 5.79 -0.07
CA ALA A 346 18.84 5.14 0.89
C ALA A 346 18.15 4.65 2.16
N ALA A 347 17.15 5.41 2.64
CA ALA A 347 16.39 5.05 3.82
C ALA A 347 15.62 3.73 3.61
N ASN A 348 14.97 3.59 2.45
CA ASN A 348 14.20 2.39 2.13
C ASN A 348 15.07 1.17 1.85
N LEU A 349 16.22 1.33 1.18
CA LEU A 349 17.17 0.23 0.96
C LEU A 349 17.77 -0.26 2.29
N ARG A 350 18.14 0.65 3.21
CA ARG A 350 18.64 0.28 4.54
C ARG A 350 17.56 -0.38 5.39
N ALA A 351 16.33 0.13 5.34
CA ALA A 351 15.20 -0.44 6.08
C ALA A 351 14.92 -1.89 5.64
N THR A 352 15.04 -2.20 4.34
CA THR A 352 14.92 -3.57 3.81
C THR A 352 16.09 -4.47 4.23
N ALA A 353 17.30 -3.92 4.41
CA ALA A 353 18.46 -4.69 4.88
C ALA A 353 18.48 -4.91 6.41
N GLN A 354 17.75 -4.08 7.17
CA GLN A 354 17.74 -4.14 8.63
C GLN A 354 16.90 -5.32 9.12
N ARG A 355 17.56 -6.30 9.73
CA ARG A 355 16.92 -7.45 10.35
C ARG A 355 16.13 -7.05 11.62
N PRO A 356 15.16 -7.86 12.08
CA PRO A 356 14.55 -7.69 13.40
C PRO A 356 15.62 -7.77 14.47
N ASP A 357 15.52 -6.92 15.50
CA ASP A 357 16.43 -7.02 16.65
C ASP A 357 16.05 -8.24 17.51
N PRO A 358 17.03 -8.97 18.07
CA PRO A 358 16.73 -10.01 19.03
C PRO A 358 16.14 -9.41 20.31
N TYR A 359 15.47 -10.24 21.11
CA TYR A 359 14.99 -9.80 22.43
C TYR A 359 16.18 -9.78 23.40
N PHE A 360 16.88 -8.65 23.47
CA PHE A 360 18.12 -8.52 24.25
C PHE A 360 17.95 -8.95 25.71
N GLY A 361 18.83 -9.82 26.18
CA GLY A 361 18.84 -10.32 27.56
C GLY A 361 17.85 -11.46 27.85
N ALA A 362 17.01 -11.87 26.90
CA ALA A 362 16.14 -13.03 27.06
C ALA A 362 16.94 -14.35 26.92
N PRO A 363 16.72 -15.34 27.81
CA PRO A 363 17.25 -16.69 27.62
C PRO A 363 16.79 -17.27 26.27
N ALA A 364 17.74 -17.75 25.47
CA ALA A 364 17.46 -18.31 24.15
C ALA A 364 17.45 -19.84 24.17
N GLN A 365 16.50 -20.44 23.46
CA GLN A 365 16.40 -21.87 23.20
C GLN A 365 16.55 -22.11 21.70
N ALA A 366 17.65 -22.75 21.29
CA ALA A 366 17.89 -23.07 19.89
C ALA A 366 16.83 -24.06 19.37
N LEU A 367 16.40 -23.85 18.12
CA LEU A 367 15.50 -24.75 17.40
C LEU A 367 16.31 -25.70 16.50
N PRO A 368 15.80 -26.92 16.22
CA PRO A 368 16.44 -27.84 15.28
C PRO A 368 16.70 -27.20 13.90
N GLY A 369 17.98 -27.11 13.50
CA GLY A 369 18.39 -26.46 12.25
C GLY A 369 18.15 -27.29 10.99
N SER A 370 18.23 -28.62 11.09
CA SER A 370 17.83 -29.54 10.01
C SER A 370 16.33 -29.79 10.11
N LEU A 371 15.58 -29.22 9.18
CA LEU A 371 14.16 -29.53 9.04
C LEU A 371 14.04 -30.81 8.23
N ASP A 372 13.49 -31.85 8.85
CA ASP A 372 12.99 -32.97 8.06
C ASP A 372 11.89 -32.43 7.14
N LEU A 373 12.03 -32.70 5.85
CA LEU A 373 11.04 -32.28 4.85
C LEU A 373 9.89 -33.29 4.78
N ASP A 374 10.07 -34.46 5.38
CA ASP A 374 9.07 -35.51 5.56
C ASP A 374 8.59 -35.53 7.01
N LEU A 375 7.78 -34.54 7.37
CA LEU A 375 7.41 -34.26 8.77
C LEU A 375 6.49 -35.32 9.40
N GLY A 376 6.03 -36.31 8.61
CA GLY A 376 5.09 -37.35 9.00
C GLY A 376 3.74 -36.82 9.48
N ALA A 377 2.68 -37.62 9.35
CA ALA A 377 1.39 -37.27 9.96
C ALA A 377 1.41 -37.56 11.48
N GLY A 378 1.01 -36.61 12.31
CA GLY A 378 0.82 -36.81 13.74
C GLY A 378 0.15 -35.62 14.43
N ALA A 379 -0.75 -35.90 15.37
CA ALA A 379 -1.60 -34.89 16.01
C ALA A 379 -0.86 -34.00 17.02
N ASP A 380 0.27 -34.46 17.57
CA ASP A 380 1.01 -33.76 18.61
C ASP A 380 2.04 -32.77 18.05
N VAL A 381 2.16 -31.62 18.71
CA VAL A 381 3.14 -30.58 18.38
C VAL A 381 4.42 -30.83 19.20
N ASP A 382 5.43 -31.41 18.55
CA ASP A 382 6.77 -31.54 19.13
C ASP A 382 7.69 -30.38 18.72
N MET A 383 8.94 -30.45 19.18
CA MET A 383 9.93 -29.39 18.89
C MET A 383 10.26 -29.28 17.41
N ALA A 384 10.29 -30.39 16.66
CA ALA A 384 10.62 -30.39 15.24
C ALA A 384 9.49 -29.76 14.40
N ARG A 385 8.25 -30.13 14.68
CA ARG A 385 7.05 -29.56 14.05
C ARG A 385 6.88 -28.08 14.37
N LEU A 386 7.09 -27.68 15.62
CA LEU A 386 7.07 -26.26 16.00
C LEU A 386 8.17 -25.47 15.27
N ALA A 387 9.40 -26.00 15.21
CA ALA A 387 10.49 -25.37 14.48
C ALA A 387 10.18 -25.21 12.97
N ALA A 388 9.56 -26.22 12.36
CA ALA A 388 9.12 -26.18 10.97
C ALA A 388 8.06 -25.10 10.73
N LEU A 389 7.00 -25.06 11.54
CA LEU A 389 5.95 -24.05 11.46
C LEU A 389 6.55 -22.63 11.53
N LEU A 390 7.42 -22.39 12.51
CA LEU A 390 8.07 -21.08 12.70
C LEU A 390 9.03 -20.72 11.55
N ARG A 391 9.87 -21.67 11.12
CA ARG A 391 10.85 -21.42 10.06
C ARG A 391 10.17 -21.09 8.74
N PHE A 392 9.25 -21.92 8.29
CA PHE A 392 8.64 -21.74 6.97
C PHE A 392 7.68 -20.55 6.91
N ALA A 393 7.00 -20.22 8.01
CA ALA A 393 6.10 -19.07 8.05
C ALA A 393 6.85 -17.73 8.19
N ALA A 394 7.90 -17.67 9.03
CA ALA A 394 8.50 -16.40 9.42
C ALA A 394 10.03 -16.31 9.25
N GLY A 395 10.72 -17.43 9.06
CA GLY A 395 12.17 -17.51 9.01
C GLY A 395 12.83 -17.08 7.70
N TYR A 396 14.16 -17.13 7.70
CA TYR A 396 15.01 -16.73 6.59
C TYR A 396 15.65 -17.92 5.87
N ASP A 397 15.91 -17.73 4.58
CA ASP A 397 16.79 -18.55 3.75
C ASP A 397 17.84 -17.62 3.11
N GLY A 398 19.08 -17.71 3.60
CA GLY A 398 20.13 -16.75 3.31
C GLY A 398 19.74 -15.31 3.70
N PRO A 399 19.82 -14.32 2.78
CA PRO A 399 19.48 -12.94 3.08
C PRO A 399 17.96 -12.66 3.01
N HIS A 400 17.13 -13.63 2.62
CA HIS A 400 15.72 -13.40 2.31
C HIS A 400 14.79 -14.14 3.25
N ARG A 401 13.63 -13.56 3.53
CA ARG A 401 12.55 -14.26 4.20
C ARG A 401 11.95 -15.32 3.26
N ILE A 402 11.62 -16.49 3.82
CA ILE A 402 10.97 -17.59 3.07
C ILE A 402 9.62 -17.12 2.52
N THR A 403 8.78 -16.53 3.37
CA THR A 403 7.54 -15.85 2.95
C THR A 403 7.82 -14.47 2.35
N PRO A 404 7.07 -14.05 1.30
CA PRO A 404 7.14 -12.68 0.82
C PRO A 404 6.63 -11.70 1.90
N SER A 405 7.11 -10.47 1.86
CA SER A 405 6.65 -9.37 2.73
C SER A 405 6.71 -8.04 2.00
N ALA A 406 5.86 -7.09 2.41
CA ALA A 406 5.78 -5.78 1.78
C ALA A 406 7.15 -5.05 1.75
N GLY A 407 7.72 -4.90 0.55
CA GLY A 407 9.04 -4.31 0.32
C GLY A 407 10.19 -5.01 1.05
N GLY A 408 10.04 -6.29 1.38
CA GLY A 408 11.04 -7.11 2.04
C GLY A 408 11.32 -6.71 3.49
N LEU A 409 10.40 -6.02 4.16
CA LEU A 409 10.61 -5.52 5.53
C LEU A 409 10.47 -6.59 6.61
N GLY A 410 9.76 -7.69 6.33
CA GLY A 410 9.50 -8.73 7.31
C GLY A 410 8.79 -8.22 8.58
N ALA A 411 7.82 -7.31 8.44
CA ALA A 411 7.26 -6.56 9.57
C ALA A 411 6.53 -7.44 10.60
N VAL A 412 5.85 -8.50 10.14
CA VAL A 412 5.17 -9.47 11.02
C VAL A 412 6.18 -10.47 11.58
N ASN A 413 6.24 -10.63 12.89
CA ASN A 413 7.04 -11.61 13.62
C ASN A 413 6.13 -12.60 14.34
N LEU A 414 6.68 -13.75 14.74
CA LEU A 414 5.94 -14.77 15.48
C LEU A 414 6.35 -14.78 16.94
N TYR A 415 5.33 -14.82 17.79
CA TYR A 415 5.45 -15.08 19.22
C TYR A 415 4.69 -16.37 19.51
N VAL A 416 5.13 -17.17 20.47
CA VAL A 416 4.44 -18.42 20.82
C VAL A 416 4.28 -18.56 22.32
N VAL A 417 3.15 -19.11 22.75
CA VAL A 417 2.93 -19.60 24.11
C VAL A 417 2.89 -21.11 24.05
N THR A 418 3.86 -21.75 24.70
CA THR A 418 3.97 -23.22 24.76
C THR A 418 3.26 -23.73 26.00
N ARG A 419 2.29 -24.64 25.83
CA ARG A 419 1.61 -25.32 26.93
C ARG A 419 2.08 -26.75 27.08
N ASN A 420 2.13 -27.49 25.98
CA ASN A 420 2.53 -28.89 25.98
C ASN A 420 3.40 -29.22 24.76
N VAL A 421 4.70 -28.94 24.85
CA VAL A 421 5.68 -29.28 23.82
C VAL A 421 6.86 -29.94 24.50
N ALA A 422 7.18 -31.17 24.11
CA ALA A 422 8.32 -31.89 24.67
C ALA A 422 9.61 -31.08 24.49
N GLY A 423 10.35 -30.87 25.58
CA GLY A 423 11.61 -30.10 25.59
C GLY A 423 11.45 -28.58 25.82
N LEU A 424 10.23 -28.06 25.92
CA LEU A 424 9.98 -26.66 26.28
C LEU A 424 9.17 -26.56 27.58
N PRO A 425 9.48 -25.59 28.46
CA PRO A 425 8.67 -25.37 29.66
C PRO A 425 7.22 -25.00 29.29
N PRO A 426 6.24 -25.57 29.99
CA PRO A 426 4.83 -25.22 29.79
C PRO A 426 4.56 -23.77 30.25
N ARG A 427 3.43 -23.21 29.82
CA ARG A 427 2.94 -21.87 30.20
C ARG A 427 3.99 -20.78 30.03
N THR A 428 4.77 -20.86 28.95
CA THR A 428 5.88 -19.95 28.69
C THR A 428 5.67 -19.22 27.37
N GLY A 429 5.78 -17.88 27.41
CA GLY A 429 5.76 -17.01 26.25
C GLY A 429 7.16 -16.85 25.65
N TRP A 430 7.22 -16.84 24.32
CA TRP A 430 8.44 -16.77 23.54
C TRP A 430 8.31 -15.80 22.38
N HIS A 431 9.40 -15.12 22.04
CA HIS A 431 9.58 -14.46 20.75
C HIS A 431 10.41 -15.38 19.85
N TYR A 432 9.95 -15.64 18.63
CA TYR A 432 10.74 -16.36 17.64
C TYR A 432 11.73 -15.42 16.95
N ASP A 433 12.99 -15.53 17.32
CA ASP A 433 14.10 -14.89 16.63
C ASP A 433 14.37 -15.64 15.32
N ALA A 434 13.80 -15.08 14.24
CA ALA A 434 13.87 -15.62 12.90
C ALA A 434 15.29 -15.58 12.30
N THR A 435 16.19 -14.72 12.80
CA THR A 435 17.53 -14.56 12.23
C THR A 435 18.47 -15.65 12.70
N GLU A 436 18.39 -15.99 13.98
CA GLU A 436 19.19 -17.06 14.60
C GLU A 436 18.43 -18.40 14.68
N HIS A 437 17.17 -18.43 14.26
CA HIS A 437 16.29 -19.60 14.35
C HIS A 437 16.21 -20.17 15.77
N GLN A 438 15.76 -19.35 16.71
CA GLN A 438 15.68 -19.69 18.14
C GLN A 438 14.46 -19.04 18.81
N LEU A 439 14.09 -19.54 19.99
CA LEU A 439 13.05 -18.96 20.84
C LEU A 439 13.68 -18.14 21.98
N CYS A 440 13.37 -16.85 22.05
CA CYS A 440 13.76 -15.97 23.16
C CYS A 440 12.65 -15.96 24.21
N ARG A 441 12.95 -16.37 25.44
CA ARG A 441 11.97 -16.49 26.54
C ARG A 441 11.53 -15.11 27.04
N LEU A 442 10.23 -14.87 27.09
CA LEU A 442 9.63 -13.59 27.51
C LEU A 442 9.13 -13.64 28.97
N GLY A 443 8.63 -14.80 29.40
CA GLY A 443 8.07 -14.97 30.74
C GLY A 443 7.04 -16.07 30.80
N SER A 444 6.38 -16.23 31.95
CA SER A 444 5.25 -17.14 32.11
C SER A 444 3.96 -16.48 31.63
N VAL A 445 3.11 -17.23 30.94
CA VAL A 445 1.74 -16.86 30.56
C VAL A 445 0.82 -17.93 31.12
N SER A 446 -0.07 -17.57 32.05
CA SER A 446 -0.98 -18.54 32.67
C SER A 446 -2.01 -19.05 31.67
N ASP A 447 -2.65 -20.19 31.96
CA ASP A 447 -3.71 -20.69 31.07
C ASP A 447 -4.94 -19.76 31.17
N GLU A 448 -5.20 -19.20 32.34
CA GLU A 448 -6.26 -18.22 32.61
C GLU A 448 -6.06 -16.96 31.77
N ASP A 449 -4.84 -16.42 31.73
CA ASP A 449 -4.49 -15.28 30.87
C ASP A 449 -4.70 -15.63 29.39
N LEU A 450 -4.28 -16.83 28.97
CA LEU A 450 -4.42 -17.27 27.58
C LEU A 450 -5.88 -17.46 27.17
N CYS A 451 -6.71 -18.07 28.03
CA CYS A 451 -8.17 -18.13 27.88
C CYS A 451 -8.76 -16.73 27.74
N ALA A 452 -8.40 -15.82 28.65
CA ALA A 452 -8.90 -14.45 28.64
C ALA A 452 -8.51 -13.70 27.36
N MET A 453 -7.30 -13.93 26.81
CA MET A 453 -6.85 -13.31 25.55
C MET A 453 -7.61 -13.83 24.34
N LEU A 454 -7.80 -15.15 24.26
CA LEU A 454 -8.39 -15.81 23.09
C LEU A 454 -9.92 -15.80 23.12
N GLY A 455 -10.51 -15.58 24.29
CA GLY A 455 -11.94 -15.64 24.52
C GLY A 455 -12.50 -17.07 24.47
N VAL A 456 -11.75 -18.01 25.05
CA VAL A 456 -12.06 -19.45 25.06
C VAL A 456 -11.90 -20.02 26.46
N THR A 457 -12.36 -21.25 26.67
CA THR A 457 -12.21 -21.98 27.93
C THR A 457 -10.96 -22.86 27.96
N LEU A 458 -10.57 -23.34 29.16
CA LEU A 458 -9.34 -24.10 29.39
C LEU A 458 -9.23 -25.38 28.54
N ASP A 459 -10.36 -26.05 28.31
CA ASP A 459 -10.50 -27.26 27.49
C ASP A 459 -10.28 -26.97 26.00
N GLU A 460 -10.53 -25.75 25.54
CA GLU A 460 -10.31 -25.32 24.16
C GLU A 460 -8.86 -24.87 23.89
N LEU A 461 -8.01 -24.79 24.91
CA LEU A 461 -6.63 -24.35 24.75
C LEU A 461 -5.77 -25.44 24.07
N PRO A 462 -5.02 -25.07 23.02
CA PRO A 462 -4.19 -26.01 22.25
C PRO A 462 -2.85 -26.25 22.95
N ALA A 463 -2.00 -27.10 22.37
CA ALA A 463 -0.65 -27.37 22.86
C ALA A 463 0.29 -26.15 22.70
N VAL A 464 0.09 -25.38 21.62
CA VAL A 464 0.83 -24.15 21.33
C VAL A 464 -0.13 -23.11 20.76
N VAL A 465 0.03 -21.84 21.16
CA VAL A 465 -0.63 -20.71 20.50
C VAL A 465 0.45 -19.80 19.91
N ALA A 466 0.40 -19.58 18.59
CA ALA A 466 1.23 -18.61 17.91
C ALA A 466 0.48 -17.28 17.72
N PHE A 467 1.17 -16.17 17.87
CA PHE A 467 0.68 -14.81 17.67
C PHE A 467 1.51 -14.15 16.58
N GLY A 468 0.84 -13.59 15.57
CA GLY A 468 1.44 -12.67 14.62
C GLY A 468 1.49 -11.27 15.20
N ILE A 469 2.68 -10.65 15.24
CA ILE A 469 2.85 -9.27 15.73
C ILE A 469 3.65 -8.48 14.71
N ALA A 470 3.01 -7.46 14.14
CA ALA A 470 3.64 -6.55 13.18
C ALA A 470 4.34 -5.40 13.89
N THR A 471 5.67 -5.30 13.73
CA THR A 471 6.43 -4.11 14.11
C THR A 471 6.32 -3.08 12.99
N THR A 472 5.48 -2.08 13.21
CA THR A 472 5.02 -1.19 12.15
C THR A 472 5.96 -0.03 11.90
N GLU A 473 6.88 0.30 12.80
CA GLU A 473 7.71 1.52 12.71
C GLU A 473 8.46 1.62 11.36
N LYS A 474 9.11 0.52 10.93
CA LYS A 474 9.78 0.45 9.62
C LYS A 474 8.77 0.60 8.47
N SER A 475 7.63 -0.08 8.57
CA SER A 475 6.59 -0.04 7.55
C SER A 475 5.87 1.31 7.47
N GLN A 476 5.68 2.03 8.57
CA GLN A 476 5.09 3.37 8.62
C GLN A 476 6.04 4.42 8.08
N ARG A 477 7.34 4.31 8.38
CA ARG A 477 8.35 5.18 7.73
C ARG A 477 8.37 5.02 6.21
N LYS A 478 8.09 3.82 5.69
CA LYS A 478 8.10 3.51 4.25
C LYS A 478 6.75 3.75 3.57
N TYR A 479 5.64 3.46 4.24
CA TYR A 479 4.30 3.37 3.66
C TYR A 479 3.26 4.23 4.37
N ASN A 480 3.63 4.98 5.40
CA ASN A 480 2.74 5.80 6.21
C ASN A 480 1.52 4.98 6.69
N SER A 481 0.29 5.45 6.43
CA SER A 481 -0.95 4.79 6.84
C SER A 481 -1.21 3.44 6.14
N PHE A 482 -0.56 3.15 5.00
CA PHE A 482 -0.63 1.84 4.32
C PHE A 482 0.08 0.73 5.12
N ALA A 483 0.84 1.05 6.18
CA ALA A 483 1.50 0.05 7.01
C ALA A 483 0.52 -1.00 7.57
N PHE A 484 -0.70 -0.57 7.95
CA PHE A 484 -1.70 -1.48 8.51
C PHE A 484 -2.13 -2.58 7.54
N ARG A 485 -2.48 -2.23 6.29
CA ARG A 485 -2.88 -3.23 5.28
C ARG A 485 -1.75 -4.23 5.03
N PHE A 486 -0.50 -3.77 4.97
CA PHE A 486 0.64 -4.63 4.69
C PHE A 486 0.92 -5.59 5.84
N ALA A 487 0.73 -5.13 7.09
CA ALA A 487 0.77 -6.02 8.24
C ALA A 487 -0.27 -7.14 8.13
N GLN A 488 -1.50 -6.85 7.69
CA GLN A 488 -2.53 -7.88 7.53
C GLN A 488 -2.28 -8.79 6.33
N LEU A 489 -1.85 -8.25 5.19
CA LEU A 489 -1.47 -9.03 4.01
C LEU A 489 -0.31 -10.00 4.33
N ASP A 490 0.76 -9.51 4.96
CA ASP A 490 1.89 -10.34 5.38
C ASP A 490 1.45 -11.41 6.41
N SER A 491 0.50 -11.09 7.28
CA SER A 491 -0.08 -12.05 8.24
C SER A 491 -0.90 -13.14 7.54
N GLY A 492 -1.68 -12.76 6.53
CA GLY A 492 -2.39 -13.69 5.65
C GLY A 492 -1.47 -14.68 4.96
N ILE A 493 -0.37 -14.18 4.42
CA ILE A 493 0.68 -15.00 3.78
C ILE A 493 1.22 -16.04 4.77
N MET A 494 1.49 -15.64 6.01
CA MET A 494 1.93 -16.58 7.05
C MET A 494 0.86 -17.60 7.41
N ARG A 495 -0.39 -17.16 7.59
CA ARG A 495 -1.51 -18.05 7.94
C ARG A 495 -1.76 -19.10 6.87
N ALA A 496 -1.64 -18.76 5.59
CA ALA A 496 -1.69 -19.75 4.50
C ALA A 496 -0.59 -20.81 4.62
N VAL A 497 0.64 -20.40 4.96
CA VAL A 497 1.75 -21.35 5.18
C VAL A 497 1.52 -22.21 6.41
N LEU A 498 1.12 -21.61 7.54
CA LEU A 498 0.83 -22.33 8.78
C LEU A 498 -0.31 -23.35 8.59
N SER A 499 -1.40 -22.94 7.93
CA SER A 499 -2.54 -23.81 7.61
C SER A 499 -2.16 -24.95 6.67
N GLY A 500 -1.36 -24.68 5.63
CA GLY A 500 -0.86 -25.71 4.72
C GLY A 500 0.11 -26.70 5.38
N LEU A 501 0.99 -26.22 6.28
CA LEU A 501 1.89 -27.08 7.05
C LEU A 501 1.13 -27.93 8.06
N ALA A 502 0.21 -27.34 8.82
CA ALA A 502 -0.58 -28.04 9.81
C ALA A 502 -1.39 -29.18 9.17
N GLU A 503 -2.06 -28.92 8.04
CA GLU A 503 -2.75 -29.95 7.25
C GLU A 503 -1.80 -31.09 6.86
N LYS A 504 -0.63 -30.76 6.29
CA LYS A 504 0.33 -31.78 5.82
C LYS A 504 0.98 -32.58 6.95
N MET A 505 1.13 -31.97 8.12
CA MET A 505 1.63 -32.63 9.33
C MET A 505 0.52 -33.38 10.08
N GLY A 506 -0.76 -33.23 9.72
CA GLY A 506 -1.89 -33.78 10.48
C GLY A 506 -2.10 -33.12 11.84
N ILE A 507 -1.63 -31.88 12.02
CA ILE A 507 -1.80 -31.07 13.22
C ILE A 507 -3.10 -30.28 13.10
N GLU A 508 -3.94 -30.33 14.13
CA GLU A 508 -5.12 -29.47 14.23
C GLU A 508 -4.69 -28.00 14.37
N LEU A 509 -5.27 -27.11 13.55
CA LEU A 509 -5.07 -25.68 13.63
C LEU A 509 -6.40 -24.98 13.93
N ARG A 510 -6.39 -24.04 14.88
CA ARG A 510 -7.54 -23.18 15.19
C ARG A 510 -7.17 -21.70 15.16
N ASP A 511 -7.86 -20.89 14.38
CA ASP A 511 -7.76 -19.44 14.38
C ASP A 511 -8.62 -18.83 15.51
N TYR A 512 -8.14 -17.74 16.11
CA TYR A 512 -8.84 -17.00 17.17
C TYR A 512 -9.14 -15.56 16.73
N PRO A 513 -10.23 -15.33 15.95
CA PRO A 513 -10.53 -14.00 15.43
C PRO A 513 -10.97 -12.98 16.51
N ASN A 514 -11.45 -13.47 17.65
CA ASN A 514 -11.90 -12.67 18.80
C ASN A 514 -10.77 -12.33 19.78
N LEU A 515 -9.52 -12.52 19.38
CA LEU A 515 -8.33 -12.16 20.15
C LEU A 515 -8.44 -10.77 20.78
N ARG A 516 -8.05 -10.64 22.04
CA ARG A 516 -7.91 -9.37 22.75
C ARG A 516 -6.50 -8.82 22.59
N ASP A 517 -6.30 -8.04 21.53
CA ASP A 517 -4.98 -7.57 21.08
C ASP A 517 -4.15 -6.91 22.19
N ILE A 518 -4.77 -6.05 23.02
CA ILE A 518 -4.07 -5.35 24.11
C ILE A 518 -3.62 -6.34 25.18
N SER A 519 -4.50 -7.23 25.62
CA SER A 519 -4.20 -8.25 26.63
C SER A 519 -3.10 -9.21 26.13
N ALA A 520 -3.17 -9.63 24.87
CA ALA A 520 -2.18 -10.48 24.25
C ALA A 520 -0.80 -9.80 24.20
N ALA A 521 -0.75 -8.54 23.76
CA ALA A 521 0.49 -7.77 23.73
C ALA A 521 1.07 -7.59 25.14
N GLN A 522 0.25 -7.27 26.14
CA GLN A 522 0.70 -7.09 27.53
C GLN A 522 1.32 -8.35 28.10
N ALA A 523 0.69 -9.51 27.95
CA ALA A 523 1.24 -10.76 28.47
C ALA A 523 2.47 -11.26 27.72
N LEU A 524 2.61 -10.90 26.44
CA LEU A 524 3.83 -11.16 25.67
C LEU A 524 4.91 -10.09 25.89
N GLY A 525 4.69 -9.11 26.79
CA GLY A 525 5.66 -8.05 27.05
C GLY A 525 5.89 -7.11 25.86
N VAL A 526 4.94 -7.05 24.92
CA VAL A 526 5.04 -6.24 23.70
C VAL A 526 4.42 -4.86 23.93
N ALA A 527 5.23 -3.81 23.76
CA ALA A 527 4.75 -2.44 23.88
C ALA A 527 3.89 -2.03 22.67
N LEU A 528 2.66 -1.58 22.94
CA LEU A 528 1.75 -1.01 21.94
C LEU A 528 1.86 0.52 21.78
N ARG A 529 2.88 1.17 22.38
CA ARG A 529 3.04 2.63 22.36
C ARG A 529 3.06 3.17 20.93
N GLY A 530 2.24 4.20 20.67
CA GLY A 530 2.32 5.02 19.46
C GLY A 530 2.19 4.24 18.15
N THR A 531 1.42 3.15 18.12
CA THR A 531 1.21 2.23 16.98
C THR A 531 2.39 1.34 16.60
N ALA A 532 3.49 1.31 17.38
CA ALA A 532 4.73 0.62 17.03
C ALA A 532 4.58 -0.90 16.79
N ASN A 533 3.65 -1.55 17.49
CA ASN A 533 3.35 -2.97 17.30
C ASN A 533 1.83 -3.18 17.17
N ILE A 534 1.43 -4.12 16.32
CA ILE A 534 0.03 -4.52 16.11
C ILE A 534 -0.06 -6.04 16.16
N VAL A 535 -0.94 -6.58 17.00
CA VAL A 535 -1.26 -8.00 16.99
C VAL A 535 -2.19 -8.29 15.81
N THR A 536 -1.77 -9.17 14.91
CA THR A 536 -2.45 -9.39 13.64
C THR A 536 -3.31 -10.65 13.63
N PHE A 537 -2.86 -11.73 14.28
CA PHE A 537 -3.62 -12.96 14.43
C PHE A 537 -3.15 -13.77 15.64
N ALA A 538 -3.97 -14.74 16.05
CA ALA A 538 -3.57 -15.84 16.92
C ALA A 538 -4.05 -17.18 16.32
N ALA A 539 -3.16 -18.18 16.31
CA ALA A 539 -3.41 -19.51 15.77
C ALA A 539 -2.94 -20.58 16.77
N GLY A 540 -3.84 -21.49 17.14
CA GLY A 540 -3.60 -22.63 18.00
C GLY A 540 -3.19 -23.87 17.23
N PHE A 541 -2.28 -24.66 17.78
CA PHE A 541 -1.78 -25.89 17.18
C PHE A 541 -1.88 -27.07 18.15
N GLY A 542 -2.39 -28.20 17.66
CA GLY A 542 -2.62 -29.42 18.42
C GLY A 542 -3.98 -29.44 19.10
N ARG A 543 -4.43 -30.64 19.51
CA ARG A 543 -5.77 -30.86 20.05
C ARG A 543 -6.03 -30.05 21.32
N GLY A 544 -7.13 -29.29 21.32
CA GLY A 544 -7.89 -29.01 22.54
C GLY A 544 -8.67 -30.26 22.94
N ALA A 545 -9.15 -30.38 24.17
CA ALA A 545 -10.06 -31.47 24.50
C ALA A 545 -11.35 -31.31 23.67
N GLU A 546 -11.66 -32.29 22.82
CA GLU A 546 -12.92 -32.29 22.08
C GLU A 546 -14.11 -32.52 23.04
N THR A 547 -15.11 -31.65 22.87
CA THR A 547 -16.55 -31.83 23.14
C THR A 547 -17.20 -31.36 24.45
N MET A 548 -18.36 -30.74 24.19
CA MET A 548 -19.48 -30.36 25.05
C MET A 548 -19.18 -29.31 26.12
N ARG A 549 -19.81 -28.13 25.94
CA ARG A 549 -20.14 -27.13 26.97
C ARG A 549 -20.01 -27.73 28.37
N ALA A 550 -18.84 -27.61 28.99
CA ALA A 550 -18.71 -27.95 30.38
C ALA A 550 -19.54 -26.93 31.16
N ALA A 551 -20.38 -27.41 32.08
CA ALA A 551 -21.05 -26.55 33.03
C ALA A 551 -19.98 -25.71 33.75
N TYR A 552 -20.20 -24.40 33.81
CA TYR A 552 -19.32 -23.45 34.49
C TYR A 552 -18.87 -24.03 35.85
N PRO A 553 -17.57 -24.00 36.18
CA PRO A 553 -17.11 -24.44 37.50
C PRO A 553 -17.78 -23.60 38.59
N ASP A 554 -18.05 -24.23 39.75
CA ASP A 554 -18.63 -23.53 40.90
C ASP A 554 -17.84 -22.26 41.23
N LEU A 555 -18.57 -21.14 41.40
CA LEU A 555 -18.03 -19.83 41.77
C LEU A 555 -17.17 -19.96 43.05
N ARG A 556 -15.86 -19.78 42.91
CA ARG A 556 -14.95 -19.58 44.05
C ARG A 556 -14.92 -18.10 44.41
N GLN A 557 -14.94 -17.80 45.70
CA GLN A 557 -14.90 -16.44 46.23
C GLN A 557 -13.67 -15.67 45.69
N GLY A 558 -13.89 -14.54 45.03
CA GLY A 558 -12.81 -13.68 44.50
C GLY A 558 -12.42 -13.87 43.02
N GLN A 559 -13.16 -14.66 42.24
CA GLN A 559 -12.94 -14.84 40.78
C GLN A 559 -14.04 -14.23 39.89
N GLU A 560 -14.94 -13.42 40.46
CA GLU A 560 -16.11 -12.86 39.79
C GLU A 560 -15.71 -11.97 38.59
N VAL A 561 -14.62 -11.20 38.74
CA VAL A 561 -14.09 -10.32 37.69
C VAL A 561 -13.48 -11.13 36.53
N THR A 562 -12.79 -12.22 36.82
CA THR A 562 -12.20 -13.10 35.80
C THR A 562 -13.29 -13.84 35.02
N GLN A 563 -14.32 -14.35 35.70
CA GLN A 563 -15.46 -15.00 35.03
C GLN A 563 -16.31 -14.00 34.23
N LEU A 564 -16.52 -12.78 34.72
CA LEU A 564 -17.16 -11.73 33.92
C LEU A 564 -16.32 -11.34 32.70
N ALA A 565 -14.98 -11.35 32.81
CA ALA A 565 -14.09 -11.15 31.68
C ALA A 565 -14.13 -12.32 30.68
N GLU A 566 -14.29 -13.57 31.11
CA GLU A 566 -14.51 -14.74 30.24
C GLU A 566 -15.89 -14.67 29.55
N LEU A 567 -16.95 -14.38 30.29
CA LEU A 567 -18.32 -14.20 29.77
C LEU A 567 -18.40 -13.03 28.77
N ALA A 568 -17.71 -11.93 29.02
CA ALA A 568 -17.61 -10.79 28.10
C ALA A 568 -16.72 -11.10 26.87
N ALA A 569 -15.97 -12.20 26.87
CA ALA A 569 -15.21 -12.66 25.69
C ALA A 569 -16.09 -13.48 24.74
N HIS A 570 -17.16 -14.08 25.26
CA HIS A 570 -18.14 -14.83 24.51
C HIS A 570 -19.14 -13.90 23.82
N LEU A 571 -18.70 -13.26 22.73
CA LEU A 571 -19.66 -12.75 21.75
C LEU A 571 -20.32 -13.95 21.05
N PRO A 572 -21.63 -13.91 20.76
CA PRO A 572 -22.31 -15.00 20.07
C PRO A 572 -21.81 -15.03 18.62
N LEU A 573 -20.74 -15.78 18.36
CA LEU A 573 -20.45 -16.22 17.00
C LEU A 573 -21.54 -17.21 16.62
N THR A 574 -22.29 -16.86 15.59
CA THR A 574 -23.23 -17.78 14.94
C THR A 574 -22.48 -19.06 14.60
N LYS A 575 -23.00 -20.20 15.05
CA LYS A 575 -22.41 -21.52 14.81
C LYS A 575 -22.05 -21.67 13.34
N ALA A 576 -20.78 -21.98 13.06
CA ALA A 576 -20.35 -22.42 11.73
C ALA A 576 -21.21 -23.63 11.31
N GLN A 577 -21.82 -23.55 10.12
CA GLN A 577 -22.44 -24.70 9.50
C GLN A 577 -21.34 -25.68 9.07
N PRO A 578 -21.56 -27.00 9.21
CA PRO A 578 -20.62 -28.00 8.69
C PRO A 578 -20.51 -27.85 7.17
N LEU A 579 -19.27 -27.88 6.67
CA LEU A 579 -18.95 -27.79 5.25
C LEU A 579 -19.06 -29.17 4.58
N PRO A 580 -19.38 -29.22 3.27
CA PRO A 580 -19.32 -30.44 2.47
C PRO A 580 -17.88 -30.91 2.28
N ASP A 581 -17.70 -32.23 2.12
CA ASP A 581 -16.41 -32.87 1.84
C ASP A 581 -15.76 -32.26 0.58
N LEU A 582 -14.56 -31.72 0.74
CA LEU A 582 -13.72 -31.24 -0.35
C LEU A 582 -12.72 -32.31 -0.74
N ALA A 583 -12.67 -32.65 -2.04
CA ALA A 583 -11.65 -33.55 -2.57
C ALA A 583 -10.25 -32.92 -2.43
N PRO A 584 -9.22 -33.68 -2.02
CA PRO A 584 -7.86 -33.17 -1.89
C PRO A 584 -7.30 -32.69 -3.22
N SER A 585 -6.52 -31.60 -3.19
CA SER A 585 -5.66 -31.26 -4.33
C SER A 585 -4.49 -32.25 -4.39
N ASP A 586 -4.21 -32.81 -5.57
CA ASP A 586 -3.16 -33.81 -5.88
C ASP A 586 -1.70 -33.34 -5.69
N LEU A 587 -1.43 -32.39 -4.79
CA LEU A 587 -0.09 -31.88 -4.50
C LEU A 587 0.46 -32.57 -3.26
N THR A 588 1.35 -33.55 -3.48
CA THR A 588 2.01 -34.38 -2.45
C THR A 588 2.57 -33.55 -1.28
N ALA A 589 2.57 -34.16 -0.09
CA ALA A 589 3.04 -33.52 1.14
C ALA A 589 4.54 -33.19 1.12
N ALA A 590 5.37 -34.08 0.54
CA ALA A 590 6.83 -34.02 0.58
C ALA A 590 7.45 -32.82 -0.17
N ASP A 591 6.80 -32.31 -1.21
CA ASP A 591 7.35 -31.21 -2.04
C ASP A 591 6.97 -29.81 -1.53
N PHE A 592 6.12 -29.70 -0.51
CA PHE A 592 5.65 -28.40 -0.03
C PHE A 592 6.74 -27.54 0.60
N PRO A 593 7.54 -28.01 1.58
CA PRO A 593 8.54 -27.16 2.20
C PRO A 593 9.70 -26.85 1.25
N ARG A 594 10.03 -27.77 0.33
CA ARG A 594 11.00 -27.53 -0.77
C ARG A 594 10.58 -26.39 -1.66
N ARG A 595 9.30 -26.34 -2.06
CA ARG A 595 8.75 -25.23 -2.86
C ARG A 595 8.81 -23.89 -2.12
N LEU A 596 8.56 -23.88 -0.81
CA LEU A 596 8.69 -22.65 -0.01
C LEU A 596 10.12 -22.12 0.00
N LEU A 597 11.12 -23.00 0.10
CA LEU A 597 12.54 -22.61 0.07
C LEU A 597 12.98 -22.09 -1.30
N SER A 598 12.50 -22.69 -2.40
CA SER A 598 12.85 -22.24 -3.76
C SER A 598 12.12 -20.95 -4.16
N ARG A 599 11.04 -20.58 -3.47
CA ARG A 599 10.21 -19.42 -3.80
C ARG A 599 11.03 -18.13 -3.77
N ARG A 600 11.00 -17.37 -4.86
CA ARG A 600 11.46 -15.97 -4.93
C ARG A 600 10.43 -15.11 -5.66
N SER A 601 10.43 -13.80 -5.38
CA SER A 601 9.56 -12.86 -6.09
C SER A 601 10.15 -12.54 -7.46
N VAL A 602 9.62 -13.15 -8.51
CA VAL A 602 10.05 -12.99 -9.91
C VAL A 602 9.31 -11.81 -10.54
N ARG A 603 10.04 -10.90 -11.19
CA ARG A 603 9.47 -9.66 -11.77
C ARG A 603 9.65 -9.52 -13.27
N ILE A 604 10.42 -10.43 -13.88
CA ILE A 604 10.70 -10.45 -15.30
C ILE A 604 10.30 -11.84 -15.80
N PHE A 605 9.38 -11.86 -16.77
CA PHE A 605 8.73 -13.06 -17.24
C PHE A 605 9.02 -13.28 -18.72
N ALA A 606 9.10 -14.54 -19.14
CA ALA A 606 9.03 -14.90 -20.54
C ALA A 606 7.63 -14.56 -21.07
N LYS A 607 7.55 -14.11 -22.32
CA LYS A 607 6.28 -13.78 -23.01
C LYS A 607 5.60 -15.04 -23.54
N ALA A 608 5.37 -16.01 -22.67
CA ALA A 608 4.74 -17.30 -23.01
C ALA A 608 3.33 -17.36 -22.40
N PRO A 609 2.29 -17.73 -23.17
CA PRO A 609 0.94 -17.88 -22.66
C PRO A 609 0.85 -19.00 -21.62
N LEU A 610 -0.11 -18.88 -20.70
CA LEU A 610 -0.40 -19.90 -19.70
C LEU A 610 -1.72 -20.61 -20.05
N PRO A 611 -1.78 -21.94 -19.91
CA PRO A 611 -3.00 -22.66 -20.23
C PRO A 611 -4.10 -22.37 -19.20
N LEU A 612 -5.35 -22.27 -19.65
CA LEU A 612 -6.49 -21.94 -18.76
C LEU A 612 -6.68 -22.92 -17.60
N HIS A 613 -6.24 -24.18 -17.76
CA HIS A 613 -6.29 -25.15 -16.66
C HIS A 613 -5.44 -24.72 -15.45
N SER A 614 -4.33 -23.98 -15.67
CA SER A 614 -3.51 -23.43 -14.59
C SER A 614 -4.27 -22.38 -13.79
N LEU A 615 -5.03 -21.52 -14.45
CA LEU A 615 -5.90 -20.53 -13.78
C LEU A 615 -6.98 -21.25 -12.96
N ALA A 616 -7.58 -22.31 -13.50
CA ALA A 616 -8.61 -23.08 -12.81
C ALA A 616 -8.06 -23.78 -11.57
N GLN A 617 -6.85 -24.37 -11.65
CA GLN A 617 -6.15 -24.97 -10.51
C GLN A 617 -5.87 -23.93 -9.41
N ILE A 618 -5.39 -22.74 -9.79
CA ILE A 618 -5.18 -21.64 -8.82
C ILE A 618 -6.50 -21.25 -8.16
N ALA A 619 -7.56 -20.99 -8.95
CA ALA A 619 -8.87 -20.61 -8.43
C ALA A 619 -9.47 -21.65 -7.47
N HIS A 620 -9.37 -22.93 -7.84
CA HIS A 620 -9.84 -24.04 -7.01
C HIS A 620 -9.06 -24.14 -5.70
N SER A 621 -7.73 -24.09 -5.77
CA SER A 621 -6.88 -24.21 -4.59
C SER A 621 -7.04 -23.05 -3.61
N VAL A 622 -7.24 -21.83 -4.12
CA VAL A 622 -7.54 -20.66 -3.27
C VAL A 622 -8.92 -20.80 -2.62
N SER A 623 -9.93 -21.28 -3.35
CA SER A 623 -11.25 -21.57 -2.76
C SER A 623 -11.17 -22.64 -1.66
N ALA A 624 -10.35 -23.68 -1.86
CA ALA A 624 -10.14 -24.74 -0.86
C ALA A 624 -9.44 -24.19 0.40
N LEU A 625 -8.46 -23.30 0.25
CA LEU A 625 -7.84 -22.62 1.39
C LEU A 625 -8.86 -21.76 2.15
N ASP A 626 -9.72 -21.02 1.45
CA ASP A 626 -10.73 -20.18 2.11
C ASP A 626 -11.70 -21.00 2.98
N LEU A 627 -12.17 -22.13 2.46
CA LEU A 627 -13.04 -23.05 3.20
C LEU A 627 -12.31 -23.69 4.38
N ARG A 628 -11.01 -23.99 4.22
CA ARG A 628 -10.19 -24.51 5.31
C ARG A 628 -9.99 -23.50 6.43
N LEU A 629 -9.71 -22.24 6.10
CA LEU A 629 -9.58 -21.18 7.09
C LEU A 629 -10.89 -20.98 7.87
N ASP A 630 -12.05 -21.08 7.20
CA ASP A 630 -13.35 -21.08 7.88
C ASP A 630 -13.49 -22.26 8.85
N ALA A 631 -13.14 -23.46 8.41
CA ALA A 631 -13.18 -24.66 9.24
C ALA A 631 -12.23 -24.56 10.45
N GLN A 632 -11.13 -23.82 10.29
CA GLN A 632 -10.19 -23.50 11.36
C GLN A 632 -10.70 -22.39 12.30
N GLY A 633 -11.84 -21.76 12.04
CA GLY A 633 -12.46 -20.76 12.92
C GLY A 633 -12.16 -19.30 12.56
N ALA A 634 -11.52 -19.04 11.42
CA ALA A 634 -11.34 -17.68 10.92
C ALA A 634 -12.67 -17.04 10.51
N LEU A 635 -12.78 -15.69 10.56
CA LEU A 635 -13.99 -15.01 10.09
C LEU A 635 -14.14 -15.26 8.57
N PRO A 636 -15.34 -15.57 8.07
CA PRO A 636 -15.58 -15.89 6.66
C PRO A 636 -15.62 -14.64 5.76
N ALA A 637 -14.56 -13.83 5.79
CA ALA A 637 -14.37 -12.68 4.91
C ALA A 637 -13.93 -13.17 3.52
N ARG A 638 -14.78 -12.95 2.50
CA ARG A 638 -14.60 -13.55 1.17
C ARG A 638 -13.77 -12.69 0.23
N THR A 639 -12.92 -13.35 -0.55
CA THR A 639 -12.14 -12.75 -1.63
C THR A 639 -12.58 -13.28 -3.00
N THR A 640 -12.32 -12.49 -4.04
CA THR A 640 -12.58 -12.84 -5.43
C THR A 640 -11.29 -12.68 -6.23
N LEU A 641 -10.96 -13.69 -7.03
CA LEU A 641 -9.80 -13.67 -7.92
C LEU A 641 -10.24 -13.32 -9.34
N TRP A 642 -9.61 -12.30 -9.90
CA TRP A 642 -9.74 -11.92 -11.30
C TRP A 642 -8.42 -12.21 -12.00
N PHE A 643 -8.46 -13.03 -13.04
CA PHE A 643 -7.31 -13.43 -13.83
C PHE A 643 -7.27 -12.60 -15.10
N ALA A 644 -6.26 -11.74 -15.22
CA ALA A 644 -6.04 -10.86 -16.33
C ALA A 644 -4.90 -11.39 -17.22
N ILE A 645 -5.19 -11.56 -18.51
CA ILE A 645 -4.25 -12.00 -19.54
C ILE A 645 -4.17 -10.91 -20.63
N PRO A 646 -3.00 -10.26 -20.84
CA PRO A 646 -2.84 -9.25 -21.88
C PRO A 646 -2.91 -9.83 -23.30
N ALA A 647 -3.49 -9.07 -24.24
CA ALA A 647 -3.65 -9.47 -25.64
C ALA A 647 -2.34 -9.78 -26.37
N HIS A 648 -1.25 -9.10 -26.00
CA HIS A 648 0.06 -9.32 -26.61
C HIS A 648 0.75 -10.61 -26.11
N ILE A 649 0.23 -11.24 -25.05
CA ILE A 649 0.72 -12.53 -24.52
C ILE A 649 -0.04 -13.68 -25.16
N ASP A 650 -1.38 -13.60 -25.19
CA ASP A 650 -2.24 -14.68 -25.68
C ASP A 650 -3.45 -14.11 -26.43
N ALA A 651 -3.40 -14.07 -27.75
CA ALA A 651 -4.48 -13.51 -28.57
C ALA A 651 -5.83 -14.24 -28.40
N GLU A 652 -5.80 -15.55 -28.08
CA GLU A 652 -7.00 -16.36 -27.91
C GLU A 652 -7.57 -16.21 -26.50
N ASN A 653 -6.73 -16.33 -25.47
CA ASN A 653 -7.14 -16.36 -24.07
C ASN A 653 -7.18 -15.00 -23.37
N GLN A 654 -6.74 -13.92 -24.02
CA GLN A 654 -6.72 -12.57 -23.46
C GLN A 654 -8.07 -12.09 -22.91
N GLY A 655 -7.98 -11.23 -21.91
CA GLY A 655 -9.13 -10.68 -21.22
C GLY A 655 -9.04 -10.82 -19.70
N ILE A 656 -10.18 -10.60 -19.05
CA ILE A 656 -10.35 -10.78 -17.60
C ILE A 656 -11.29 -11.95 -17.37
N TRP A 657 -10.85 -12.89 -16.55
CA TRP A 657 -11.59 -14.09 -16.16
C TRP A 657 -11.83 -14.10 -14.67
N ARG A 658 -12.90 -14.76 -14.23
CA ARG A 658 -13.11 -15.09 -12.82
C ARG A 658 -13.81 -16.43 -12.70
N LYS A 659 -13.81 -17.00 -11.51
CA LYS A 659 -14.62 -18.18 -11.20
C LYS A 659 -16.11 -17.80 -11.20
N GLY A 660 -16.91 -18.51 -11.98
CA GLY A 660 -18.36 -18.39 -12.04
C GLY A 660 -19.05 -19.12 -10.88
N PRO A 661 -20.39 -18.99 -10.75
CA PRO A 661 -21.15 -19.56 -9.65
C PRO A 661 -21.07 -21.09 -9.55
N THR A 662 -20.89 -21.79 -10.69
CA THR A 662 -20.78 -23.26 -10.72
C THR A 662 -19.33 -23.76 -10.60
N GLY A 663 -18.38 -22.83 -10.46
CA GLY A 663 -16.95 -23.11 -10.29
C GLY A 663 -16.12 -23.12 -11.57
N GLU A 664 -16.76 -22.91 -12.72
CA GLU A 664 -16.16 -22.75 -14.03
C GLU A 664 -15.39 -21.42 -14.15
N LEU A 665 -14.43 -21.32 -15.07
CA LEU A 665 -13.84 -20.02 -15.42
C LEU A 665 -14.71 -19.32 -16.46
N VAL A 666 -15.14 -18.10 -16.15
CA VAL A 666 -15.94 -17.26 -17.03
C VAL A 666 -15.12 -16.04 -17.44
N ARG A 667 -15.02 -15.79 -18.75
CA ARG A 667 -14.43 -14.56 -19.27
C ARG A 667 -15.46 -13.43 -19.14
N ILE A 668 -15.10 -12.40 -18.37
CA ILE A 668 -15.94 -11.22 -18.11
C ILE A 668 -15.63 -10.08 -19.08
N ARG A 669 -14.39 -10.00 -19.57
CA ARG A 669 -13.93 -8.95 -20.47
C ARG A 669 -12.95 -9.50 -21.50
N GLN A 670 -12.99 -8.94 -22.71
CA GLN A 670 -12.04 -9.19 -23.79
C GLN A 670 -11.25 -7.92 -24.14
N ASN A 671 -10.25 -8.08 -24.99
CA ASN A 671 -9.36 -7.07 -25.55
C ASN A 671 -8.58 -6.28 -24.50
N LEU A 672 -8.04 -7.00 -23.51
CA LEU A 672 -7.26 -6.41 -22.44
C LEU A 672 -5.84 -6.09 -22.90
N THR A 673 -5.43 -4.84 -22.79
CA THR A 673 -4.07 -4.40 -23.10
C THR A 673 -3.18 -4.36 -21.85
N SER A 674 -1.86 -4.47 -22.02
CA SER A 674 -0.91 -4.24 -20.91
C SER A 674 -1.04 -2.85 -20.33
N ASP A 675 -1.31 -1.84 -21.16
CA ASP A 675 -1.40 -0.46 -20.68
C ASP A 675 -2.60 -0.26 -19.77
N GLU A 676 -3.76 -0.86 -20.09
CA GLU A 676 -4.93 -0.84 -19.20
C GLU A 676 -4.63 -1.50 -17.84
N LEU A 677 -3.96 -2.65 -17.84
CA LEU A 677 -3.51 -3.27 -16.57
C LEU A 677 -2.51 -2.40 -15.83
N ALA A 678 -1.52 -1.88 -16.55
CA ALA A 678 -0.49 -1.02 -15.98
C ALA A 678 -1.10 0.20 -15.31
N GLN A 679 -2.24 0.72 -15.79
CA GLN A 679 -2.92 1.85 -15.15
C GLN A 679 -3.36 1.55 -13.70
N GLY A 680 -3.68 0.30 -13.40
CA GLY A 680 -4.04 -0.18 -12.07
C GLY A 680 -2.87 -0.42 -11.11
N MET A 681 -1.63 -0.25 -11.57
CA MET A 681 -0.42 -0.68 -10.86
C MET A 681 0.56 0.48 -10.67
N LEU A 682 1.17 0.56 -9.49
CA LEU A 682 2.27 1.50 -9.25
C LEU A 682 3.54 1.08 -9.99
N GLN A 683 3.83 -0.23 -10.03
CA GLN A 683 4.94 -0.81 -10.79
C GLN A 683 4.42 -1.34 -12.13
N ARG A 684 4.64 -0.58 -13.21
CA ARG A 684 4.05 -0.86 -14.53
C ARG A 684 4.62 -2.11 -15.20
N SER A 685 5.90 -2.38 -15.00
CA SER A 685 6.61 -3.53 -15.59
C SER A 685 5.97 -4.88 -15.24
N LEU A 686 5.24 -4.96 -14.13
CA LEU A 686 4.53 -6.17 -13.72
C LEU A 686 3.24 -6.44 -14.52
N ALA A 687 2.75 -5.46 -15.28
CA ALA A 687 1.59 -5.62 -16.16
C ALA A 687 1.89 -6.45 -17.41
N ASP A 688 3.18 -6.60 -17.76
CA ASP A 688 3.64 -7.45 -18.86
C ASP A 688 3.78 -8.93 -18.47
N ALA A 689 3.38 -9.29 -17.26
CA ALA A 689 3.33 -10.69 -16.84
C ALA A 689 2.28 -11.47 -17.66
N PRO A 690 2.57 -12.73 -18.04
CA PRO A 690 1.60 -13.57 -18.74
C PRO A 690 0.25 -13.71 -18.04
N LEU A 691 0.26 -13.68 -16.71
CA LEU A 691 -0.94 -13.67 -15.88
C LEU A 691 -0.81 -12.65 -14.77
N THR A 692 -1.83 -11.80 -14.62
CA THR A 692 -2.01 -10.94 -13.45
C THR A 692 -3.26 -11.38 -12.69
N ILE A 693 -3.10 -11.71 -11.41
CA ILE A 693 -4.20 -12.03 -10.50
C ILE A 693 -4.51 -10.78 -9.69
N LEU A 694 -5.71 -10.24 -9.87
CA LEU A 694 -6.24 -9.12 -9.11
C LEU A 694 -7.16 -9.69 -8.03
N ILE A 695 -6.89 -9.40 -6.76
CA ILE A 695 -7.66 -9.92 -5.62
C ILE A 695 -8.53 -8.79 -5.08
N THR A 696 -9.84 -8.96 -5.18
CA THR A 696 -10.83 -8.09 -4.54
C THR A 696 -11.46 -8.81 -3.35
N GLY A 697 -12.21 -8.09 -2.52
CA GLY A 697 -13.00 -8.74 -1.48
C GLY A 697 -14.22 -7.95 -1.07
N ARG A 698 -15.17 -8.65 -0.43
CA ARG A 698 -16.47 -8.10 -0.05
C ARG A 698 -16.35 -7.22 1.19
N PHE A 699 -15.88 -5.98 1.01
CA PHE A 699 -15.56 -5.08 2.12
C PHE A 699 -16.80 -4.68 2.91
N HIS A 700 -17.88 -4.29 2.23
CA HIS A 700 -19.15 -3.95 2.89
C HIS A 700 -19.58 -5.05 3.86
N ASP A 701 -19.71 -6.29 3.38
CA ASP A 701 -20.19 -7.41 4.19
C ASP A 701 -19.25 -7.74 5.35
N ALA A 702 -17.94 -7.64 5.13
CA ALA A 702 -16.97 -7.88 6.19
C ALA A 702 -17.12 -6.86 7.32
N VAL A 703 -17.35 -5.59 6.97
CA VAL A 703 -17.55 -4.52 7.95
C VAL A 703 -18.94 -4.59 8.59
N ASP A 704 -19.99 -4.91 7.83
CA ASP A 704 -21.35 -5.01 8.36
C ASP A 704 -21.46 -6.14 9.40
N LEU A 705 -20.88 -7.30 9.10
CA LEU A 705 -20.95 -8.47 9.97
C LEU A 705 -19.98 -8.41 11.16
N TRP A 706 -18.78 -7.84 10.97
CA TRP A 706 -17.68 -7.95 11.95
C TRP A 706 -16.90 -6.65 12.19
N GLY A 707 -17.38 -5.50 11.70
CA GLY A 707 -16.75 -4.19 11.88
C GLY A 707 -15.28 -4.17 11.48
N ALA A 708 -14.46 -3.48 12.28
CA ALA A 708 -13.01 -3.38 12.05
C ALA A 708 -12.28 -4.75 12.06
N ARG A 709 -12.83 -5.77 12.73
CA ARG A 709 -12.26 -7.14 12.71
C ARG A 709 -12.45 -7.80 11.35
N GLY A 710 -13.62 -7.63 10.73
CA GLY A 710 -13.87 -8.11 9.38
C GLY A 710 -12.96 -7.44 8.36
N TYR A 711 -12.74 -6.13 8.49
CA TYR A 711 -11.78 -5.39 7.66
C TYR A 711 -10.35 -5.96 7.77
N ARG A 712 -9.89 -6.23 9.00
CA ARG A 712 -8.59 -6.86 9.25
C ARG A 712 -8.49 -8.23 8.58
N GLU A 713 -9.49 -9.07 8.80
CA GLU A 713 -9.53 -10.43 8.25
C GLU A 713 -9.57 -10.41 6.72
N LEU A 714 -10.30 -9.47 6.11
CA LEU A 714 -10.41 -9.38 4.66
C LEU A 714 -9.05 -9.17 3.97
N TYR A 715 -8.19 -8.31 4.52
CA TYR A 715 -6.82 -8.17 4.02
C TYR A 715 -5.95 -9.40 4.32
N ALA A 716 -6.11 -10.04 5.48
CA ALA A 716 -5.41 -11.29 5.75
C ALA A 716 -5.82 -12.40 4.76
N ARG A 717 -7.10 -12.50 4.41
CA ARG A 717 -7.61 -13.42 3.38
C ARG A 717 -7.00 -13.14 2.02
N ALA A 718 -6.87 -11.87 1.63
CA ALA A 718 -6.21 -11.50 0.37
C ALA A 718 -4.72 -11.91 0.36
N GLY A 719 -4.01 -11.75 1.48
CA GLY A 719 -2.64 -12.22 1.63
C GLY A 719 -2.52 -13.75 1.55
N ALA A 720 -3.46 -14.46 2.18
CA ALA A 720 -3.53 -15.91 2.16
C ALA A 720 -3.80 -16.44 0.74
N ALA A 721 -4.77 -15.85 0.05
CA ALA A 721 -5.09 -16.14 -1.35
C ALA A 721 -3.88 -15.93 -2.28
N ALA A 722 -3.15 -14.82 -2.11
CA ALA A 722 -1.94 -14.56 -2.89
C ALA A 722 -0.85 -15.60 -2.64
N MET A 723 -0.63 -15.99 -1.37
CA MET A 723 0.36 -17.02 -1.05
C MET A 723 -0.03 -18.38 -1.62
N GLN A 724 -1.31 -18.74 -1.55
CA GLN A 724 -1.81 -19.99 -2.14
C GLN A 724 -1.64 -20.00 -3.66
N ALA A 725 -1.96 -18.90 -4.33
CA ALA A 725 -1.73 -18.75 -5.76
C ALA A 725 -0.24 -18.90 -6.12
N LEU A 726 0.66 -18.29 -5.36
CA LEU A 726 2.11 -18.43 -5.54
C LEU A 726 2.58 -19.88 -5.36
N GLN A 727 2.06 -20.60 -4.36
CA GLN A 727 2.41 -22.00 -4.12
C GLN A 727 1.97 -22.93 -5.25
N VAL A 728 0.74 -22.73 -5.77
CA VAL A 728 0.25 -23.46 -6.94
C VAL A 728 1.07 -23.10 -8.18
N GLY A 729 1.36 -21.81 -8.39
CA GLY A 729 2.22 -21.34 -9.47
C GLY A 729 3.58 -22.04 -9.48
N LEU A 730 4.22 -22.17 -8.30
CA LEU A 730 5.49 -22.90 -8.18
C LEU A 730 5.39 -24.37 -8.58
N SER A 731 4.30 -25.08 -8.23
CA SER A 731 4.11 -26.46 -8.73
C SER A 731 3.91 -26.55 -10.23
N LEU A 732 3.55 -25.44 -10.88
CA LEU A 732 3.38 -25.34 -12.33
C LEU A 732 4.65 -24.79 -13.02
N GLY A 733 5.77 -24.66 -12.30
CA GLY A 733 7.01 -24.10 -12.83
C GLY A 733 6.99 -22.58 -13.03
N LEU A 734 6.01 -21.89 -12.43
CA LEU A 734 5.85 -20.44 -12.54
C LEU A 734 6.53 -19.71 -11.40
N GLY A 735 7.12 -18.55 -11.72
CA GLY A 735 7.51 -17.54 -10.75
C GLY A 735 6.43 -16.48 -10.62
N GLY A 736 6.28 -15.89 -9.44
CA GLY A 736 5.34 -14.78 -9.26
C GLY A 736 5.85 -13.72 -8.28
N CYS A 737 5.33 -12.50 -8.42
CA CYS A 737 5.57 -11.40 -7.50
C CYS A 737 4.25 -10.86 -6.98
N PRO A 738 3.99 -10.95 -5.66
CA PRO A 738 2.89 -10.22 -5.04
C PRO A 738 3.24 -8.72 -4.93
N TRP A 739 2.25 -7.86 -5.08
CA TRP A 739 2.39 -6.41 -5.05
C TRP A 739 1.11 -5.74 -4.51
N GLY A 740 1.26 -4.60 -3.83
CA GLY A 740 0.13 -3.88 -3.20
C GLY A 740 0.07 -2.39 -3.51
N GLY A 741 0.91 -1.88 -4.43
CA GLY A 741 0.77 -0.54 -4.98
C GLY A 741 -0.33 -0.51 -6.04
N ILE A 742 -1.56 -0.24 -5.61
CA ILE A 742 -2.78 -0.36 -6.41
C ILE A 742 -3.41 1.02 -6.62
N SER A 743 -3.81 1.32 -7.85
CA SER A 743 -4.72 2.42 -8.13
C SER A 743 -6.17 1.90 -8.08
N GLU A 744 -6.84 2.12 -6.95
CA GLU A 744 -8.20 1.61 -6.75
C GLU A 744 -9.16 2.16 -7.80
N SER A 745 -9.05 3.43 -8.20
CA SER A 745 -9.88 4.02 -9.24
C SER A 745 -9.73 3.32 -10.59
N ALA A 746 -8.50 3.04 -11.01
CA ALA A 746 -8.25 2.31 -12.26
C ALA A 746 -8.77 0.86 -12.19
N TRP A 747 -8.69 0.20 -11.04
CA TRP A 747 -9.31 -1.13 -10.85
C TRP A 747 -10.84 -1.08 -10.87
N GLY A 748 -11.42 -0.04 -10.27
CA GLY A 748 -12.86 0.22 -10.30
C GLY A 748 -13.41 0.23 -11.72
N GLU A 749 -12.76 0.98 -12.60
CA GLU A 749 -13.09 1.03 -14.03
C GLU A 749 -12.77 -0.29 -14.75
N LEU A 750 -11.57 -0.84 -14.54
CA LEU A 750 -11.09 -2.07 -15.20
C LEU A 750 -12.02 -3.27 -14.96
N LEU A 751 -12.51 -3.42 -13.72
CA LEU A 751 -13.32 -4.55 -13.26
C LEU A 751 -14.82 -4.24 -13.21
N GLY A 752 -15.21 -2.98 -13.38
CA GLY A 752 -16.60 -2.54 -13.24
C GLY A 752 -17.12 -2.66 -11.80
N ILE A 753 -16.32 -2.29 -10.81
CA ILE A 753 -16.64 -2.40 -9.37
C ILE A 753 -16.72 -1.04 -8.69
N ASP A 754 -17.56 -0.93 -7.66
CA ASP A 754 -17.81 0.32 -6.94
C ASP A 754 -16.66 0.72 -5.98
N ARG A 755 -15.74 -0.21 -5.69
CA ARG A 755 -14.60 -0.11 -4.75
C ARG A 755 -14.98 -0.10 -3.26
N TYR A 756 -16.26 -0.28 -2.93
CA TYR A 756 -16.78 -0.37 -1.57
C TYR A 756 -17.35 -1.75 -1.24
N THR A 757 -18.27 -2.25 -2.07
CA THR A 757 -18.79 -3.61 -1.95
C THR A 757 -17.69 -4.58 -2.35
N ASP A 758 -17.15 -4.42 -3.55
CA ASP A 758 -15.96 -5.12 -4.04
C ASP A 758 -14.76 -4.17 -3.97
N CYS A 759 -13.92 -4.36 -2.96
CA CYS A 759 -12.75 -3.52 -2.73
C CYS A 759 -11.48 -4.15 -3.33
N PRO A 760 -10.64 -3.42 -4.08
CA PRO A 760 -9.30 -3.86 -4.46
C PRO A 760 -8.37 -4.08 -3.25
N LEU A 761 -7.81 -5.29 -3.09
CA LEU A 761 -7.03 -5.63 -1.91
C LEU A 761 -5.55 -5.89 -2.21
N PHE A 762 -5.25 -6.70 -3.22
CA PHE A 762 -3.89 -7.17 -3.48
C PHE A 762 -3.72 -7.74 -4.89
N GLY A 763 -2.49 -7.78 -5.42
CA GLY A 763 -2.21 -8.32 -6.75
C GLY A 763 -1.03 -9.30 -6.77
N VAL A 764 -1.04 -10.21 -7.74
CA VAL A 764 0.07 -11.14 -8.03
C VAL A 764 0.30 -11.19 -9.54
N SER A 765 1.51 -10.85 -9.98
CA SER A 765 1.93 -11.04 -11.38
C SER A 765 2.74 -12.33 -11.49
N MET A 766 2.45 -13.17 -12.48
CA MET A 766 2.95 -14.54 -12.59
C MET A 766 3.24 -14.95 -14.03
N GLY A 767 4.26 -15.79 -14.20
CA GLY A 767 4.64 -16.40 -15.48
C GLY A 767 5.91 -17.24 -15.36
N VAL A 768 6.39 -17.75 -16.49
CA VAL A 768 7.68 -18.42 -16.55
C VAL A 768 8.79 -17.37 -16.34
N PRO A 769 9.76 -17.57 -15.43
CA PRO A 769 10.88 -16.63 -15.25
C PRO A 769 11.70 -16.49 -16.54
N ALA A 770 12.07 -15.25 -16.93
CA ALA A 770 12.82 -15.02 -18.17
C ALA A 770 14.19 -15.73 -18.20
N ASP A 771 14.89 -15.78 -17.06
CA ASP A 771 16.20 -16.43 -16.93
C ASP A 771 16.15 -17.97 -17.04
N ALA A 772 14.96 -18.58 -17.01
CA ALA A 772 14.81 -20.03 -17.17
C ALA A 772 14.93 -20.48 -18.65
N GLN A 773 14.71 -19.59 -19.61
CA GLN A 773 14.83 -19.91 -21.04
C GLN A 773 16.28 -20.07 -21.53
N THR A 774 17.24 -19.42 -20.88
CA THR A 774 18.68 -19.55 -21.22
C THR A 774 19.31 -20.84 -20.72
N ALA A 775 18.67 -21.56 -19.79
CA ALA A 775 19.12 -22.85 -19.27
C ALA A 775 18.50 -24.06 -19.98
N GLY A 776 17.55 -23.85 -20.90
CA GLY A 776 16.76 -24.91 -21.57
C GLY A 776 17.47 -25.65 -22.72
N GLY A 777 18.80 -25.60 -22.81
CA GLY A 777 19.57 -26.54 -23.62
C GLY A 777 19.98 -27.73 -22.77
N LEU A 778 19.33 -28.89 -22.98
CA LEU A 778 19.49 -30.20 -22.32
C LEU A 778 18.51 -30.46 -21.16
N HIS A 779 17.41 -31.17 -21.46
CA HIS A 779 17.30 -32.62 -21.22
C HIS A 779 15.96 -33.12 -21.77
N VAL A 780 16.05 -33.99 -22.79
CA VAL A 780 15.00 -34.93 -23.22
C VAL A 780 14.95 -36.07 -22.19
#